data_AF-C6Q0C6-F1
#
_entry.id   AF-C6Q0C6-F1
#
_cell.length_a   1.000
_cell.length_b   1.000
_cell.length_c   1.000
_cell.angle_alpha   90.00
_cell.angle_beta   90.00
_cell.angle_gamma   90.00
#
_symmetry.space_group_name_H-M   'P 1'
#
loop_
_entity.id
_entity.type
_entity.pdbx_description
1 polymer ?
#
loop_
_entity_poly.entity_id
_entity_poly.type
_entity_poly.pdbx_seq_one_letter_code
_entity_poly.pdbx_strand_id
1 'polypeptide(L)'
;MKLDTIVNEIITAAYNEAKYSKHEYFTPEHILYASLFFEEGKKIIENCGGNVEYIKEDLIKYFKDNMDLIEKGEPTETVGIGNIVASAGQHVLSAEKEIIGLGDIFVAMYDEEESYASYFLKKQGIQRLDMLEYITHGASEFDLEEIEEDVYEENHERQEEGSLSQYTMELTERARNGQIDPLIGREDVLDRTIQVLSRRLKNNPIHVGEPGVGKTAITEGLAKMIVENKVPKLLQGSKIYSLDMGTLLAGTKYRGDFENRIKNVLKNLEKQEKAIVYIDEIHTIIGAGAVSGGSVDASNILKPFLAKGNIKFIGSTTYDEYKKVFEKDKALARRFQKIEVREPSIEDTFNILDGLKESYEQFHNVKYTEEALRAAVELSAKYITDRYLPDKAIDVMDEVGAYVKLHSEKEGTVEIHAKDVEKIVASIAKIPEKTVSVDEADILKNLDETIKKEIFGQEKAIESIVTAIKKSRAGFNDENKTVANLLFVGPTGVGKTEICKQVSKALNIPLIRFDMSEYQEKHTVARLIGAPPGYVGYEEGGLLTDAVRKNPYCVLLLDEIEKVHPDVLNVLLQLMDYATLTDSTGKKVDFRNVILIMTSNAGARSIGKPLMGFGGRTVENENIDKEIERFFSPEFRNRLDNIIVFNKMNEDMALLVAKKTIREFEEKLKTKNIKIQVTEKCYKWLASKGLSLEYGAREIIRIISQQIKPYFVDKVLFGDVDNKKVIVIDTKEDKVFIS
;
A
#
# COMPACT_ATOMS: atom_id res chain seq x y z
N MET A 1 26.55 31.76 29.84
CA MET A 1 25.08 31.76 30.00
C MET A 1 24.70 32.96 30.83
N LYS A 2 23.60 33.63 30.47
CA LYS A 2 23.09 34.77 31.23
C LYS A 2 21.73 34.37 31.80
N LEU A 3 21.48 34.72 33.06
CA LEU A 3 20.13 34.68 33.62
C LEU A 3 19.31 35.76 32.93
N ASP A 4 18.06 35.46 32.63
CA ASP A 4 17.09 36.45 32.18
C ASP A 4 16.95 37.59 33.20
N THR A 5 16.59 38.80 32.75
CA THR A 5 16.48 39.98 33.62
C THR A 5 15.44 39.76 34.72
N ILE A 6 14.29 39.17 34.39
CA ILE A 6 13.21 38.90 35.36
C ILE A 6 13.67 37.85 36.38
N VAL A 7 14.42 36.84 35.94
CA VAL A 7 14.97 35.82 36.84
C VAL A 7 15.94 36.43 37.85
N ASN A 8 16.81 37.35 37.42
CA ASN A 8 17.70 38.06 38.35
C ASN A 8 16.93 38.91 39.36
N GLU A 9 15.86 39.58 38.93
CA GLU A 9 14.99 40.37 39.82
C GLU A 9 14.29 39.49 40.85
N ILE A 10 13.77 38.33 40.45
CA ILE A 10 13.14 37.35 41.35
C ILE A 10 14.14 36.81 42.38
N ILE A 11 15.34 36.41 41.97
CA ILE A 11 16.38 35.91 42.90
C ILE A 11 16.77 37.00 43.90
N THR A 12 16.91 38.24 43.43
CA THR A 12 17.22 39.39 44.29
C THR A 12 16.09 39.68 45.28
N ALA A 13 14.83 39.63 44.84
CA ALA A 13 13.66 39.78 45.69
C ALA A 13 13.59 38.65 46.74
N ALA A 14 13.84 37.41 46.33
CA ALA A 14 13.87 36.23 47.20
C ALA A 14 14.96 36.34 48.29
N TYR A 15 16.15 36.82 47.93
CA TYR A 15 17.23 37.06 48.89
C TYR A 15 16.89 38.17 49.88
N ASN A 16 16.29 39.27 49.40
CA ASN A 16 15.85 40.36 50.26
C ASN A 16 14.73 39.94 51.21
N GLU A 17 13.83 39.06 50.77
CA GLU A 17 12.79 38.48 51.62
C GLU A 17 13.40 37.63 52.74
N ALA A 18 14.35 36.74 52.41
CA ALA A 18 15.07 35.96 53.42
C ALA A 18 15.77 36.87 54.45
N LYS A 19 16.39 37.96 53.99
CA LYS A 19 17.06 38.96 54.83
C LYS A 19 16.08 39.76 55.70
N TYR A 20 14.94 40.17 55.15
CA TYR A 20 13.91 40.93 55.86
C TYR A 20 13.26 40.07 56.95
N SER A 21 12.93 38.84 56.62
CA SER A 21 12.34 37.85 57.52
C SER A 21 13.36 37.21 58.48
N LYS A 22 14.64 37.63 58.40
CA LYS A 22 15.77 37.21 59.25
C LYS A 22 16.01 35.70 59.25
N HIS A 23 15.72 35.03 58.13
CA HIS A 23 15.98 33.61 57.99
C HIS A 23 17.50 33.36 57.93
N GLU A 24 17.96 32.29 58.58
CA GLU A 24 19.38 31.89 58.57
C GLU A 24 19.87 31.51 57.16
N TYR A 25 18.97 30.92 56.36
CA TYR A 25 19.29 30.33 55.06
C TYR A 25 18.46 30.94 53.93
N PHE A 26 19.11 31.16 52.78
CA PHE A 26 18.44 31.45 51.51
C PHE A 26 18.25 30.13 50.73
N THR A 27 16.99 29.79 50.46
CA THR A 27 16.58 28.45 49.98
C THR A 27 15.72 28.53 48.71
N PRO A 28 15.56 27.41 47.96
CA PRO A 28 14.68 27.34 46.78
C PRO A 28 13.25 27.83 47.02
N GLU A 29 12.72 27.60 48.22
CA GLU A 29 11.38 28.02 48.64
C GLU A 29 11.22 29.54 48.59
N HIS A 30 12.29 30.30 48.85
CA HIS A 30 12.27 31.75 48.73
C HIS A 30 12.18 32.20 47.27
N ILE A 31 12.84 31.48 46.35
CA ILE A 31 12.77 31.75 44.92
C ILE A 31 11.35 31.46 44.41
N LEU A 32 10.79 30.31 44.79
CA LEU A 32 9.41 29.98 44.49
C LEU A 32 8.47 31.04 45.06
N TYR A 33 8.59 31.41 46.33
CA TYR A 33 7.75 32.43 46.97
C TYR A 33 7.82 33.78 46.26
N ALA A 34 9.02 34.29 46.00
CA ALA A 34 9.21 35.56 45.31
C ALA A 34 8.62 35.54 43.89
N SER A 35 8.77 34.43 43.16
CA SER A 35 8.23 34.30 41.80
C SER A 35 6.71 34.44 41.72
N LEU A 36 5.97 34.11 42.79
CA LEU A 36 4.51 34.22 42.85
C LEU A 36 3.99 35.67 42.98
N PHE A 37 4.90 36.64 43.13
CA PHE A 37 4.58 38.08 43.08
C PHE A 37 4.79 38.69 41.69
N PHE A 38 5.43 37.96 40.77
CA PHE A 38 5.66 38.39 39.39
C PHE A 38 4.59 37.74 38.49
N GLU A 39 4.09 38.50 37.51
CA GLU A 39 3.02 38.04 36.62
C GLU A 39 3.43 36.79 35.84
N GLU A 40 4.69 36.69 35.42
CA GLU A 40 5.25 35.52 34.73
C GLU A 40 5.23 34.27 35.61
N GLY A 41 5.54 34.40 36.91
CA GLY A 41 5.54 33.29 37.85
C GLY A 41 4.12 32.81 38.18
N LYS A 42 3.16 33.74 38.31
CA LYS A 42 1.73 33.39 38.48
C LYS A 42 1.20 32.62 37.28
N LYS A 43 1.45 33.14 36.07
CA LYS A 43 1.04 32.52 34.82
C LYS A 43 1.60 31.11 34.67
N ILE A 44 2.85 30.86 35.04
CA ILE A 44 3.43 29.50 35.01
C ILE A 44 2.63 28.55 35.90
N ILE A 45 2.37 28.94 37.14
CA ILE A 45 1.64 28.09 38.11
C ILE A 45 0.20 27.82 37.64
N GLU A 46 -0.52 28.85 37.22
CA GLU A 46 -1.92 28.76 36.81
C GLU A 46 -2.10 27.93 35.54
N ASN A 47 -1.23 28.12 34.54
CA ASN A 47 -1.27 27.31 33.31
C ASN A 47 -0.88 25.85 33.56
N CYS A 48 -0.10 25.58 34.60
CA CYS A 48 0.20 24.22 35.05
C CYS A 48 -0.89 23.64 35.97
N GLY A 49 -2.03 24.33 36.14
CA GLY A 49 -3.17 23.87 36.94
C GLY A 49 -3.02 24.06 38.45
N GLY A 50 -2.00 24.78 38.91
CA GLY A 50 -1.77 25.08 40.32
C GLY A 50 -2.49 26.36 40.79
N ASN A 51 -2.76 26.45 42.08
CA ASN A 51 -3.33 27.66 42.69
C ASN A 51 -2.22 28.47 43.39
N VAL A 52 -1.97 29.68 42.90
CA VAL A 52 -0.92 30.58 43.41
C VAL A 52 -1.09 30.91 44.90
N GLU A 53 -2.31 31.24 45.32
CA GLU A 53 -2.57 31.67 46.70
C GLU A 53 -2.38 30.53 47.70
N TYR A 54 -2.78 29.30 47.34
CA TYR A 54 -2.50 28.13 48.19
C TYR A 54 -1.01 27.81 48.32
N ILE A 55 -0.22 27.96 47.26
CA ILE A 55 1.24 27.79 47.35
C ILE A 55 1.85 28.87 48.25
N LYS A 56 1.40 30.13 48.13
CA LYS A 56 1.88 31.22 49.01
C LYS A 56 1.58 30.93 50.48
N GLU A 57 0.34 30.53 50.80
CA GLU A 57 -0.05 30.19 52.18
C GLU A 57 0.80 29.04 52.75
N ASP A 58 1.01 27.99 51.96
CA ASP A 58 1.85 26.85 52.33
C ASP A 58 3.31 27.25 52.57
N LEU A 59 3.88 28.12 51.72
CA LEU A 59 5.24 28.63 51.85
C LEU A 59 5.41 29.54 53.07
N ILE A 60 4.46 30.45 53.33
CA ILE A 60 4.48 31.31 54.52
C ILE A 60 4.44 30.45 55.79
N LYS A 61 3.60 29.42 55.80
CA LYS A 61 3.55 28.47 56.91
C LYS A 61 4.86 27.71 57.07
N TYR A 62 5.44 27.25 55.96
CA TYR A 62 6.73 26.57 55.97
C TYR A 62 7.83 27.44 56.58
N PHE A 63 7.95 28.70 56.15
CA PHE A 63 8.94 29.63 56.69
C PHE A 63 8.78 29.83 58.19
N LYS A 64 7.55 29.96 58.68
CA LYS A 64 7.29 30.12 60.11
C LYS A 64 7.63 28.88 60.94
N ASP A 65 7.35 27.70 60.40
CA ASP A 65 7.42 26.45 61.16
C ASP A 65 8.80 25.75 61.05
N ASN A 66 9.60 26.07 60.02
CA ASN A 66 10.80 25.30 59.67
C ASN A 66 12.08 26.13 59.44
N MET A 67 12.02 27.47 59.50
CA MET A 67 13.21 28.31 59.31
C MET A 67 13.71 28.89 60.63
N ASP A 68 14.99 28.71 60.89
CA ASP A 68 15.68 29.34 62.02
C ASP A 68 15.93 30.83 61.75
N LEU A 69 15.82 31.65 62.81
CA LEU A 69 15.98 33.10 62.74
C LEU A 69 17.34 33.54 63.27
N ILE A 70 18.01 34.43 62.53
CA ILE A 70 19.28 35.05 62.95
C ILE A 70 19.07 36.46 63.50
N GLU A 71 19.69 36.78 64.64
CA GLU A 71 19.57 38.13 65.24
C GLU A 71 20.34 39.19 64.45
N LYS A 72 21.51 38.82 63.88
CA LYS A 72 22.38 39.67 63.06
C LYS A 72 23.18 38.83 62.05
N GLY A 73 23.15 39.22 60.78
CA GLY A 73 23.87 38.55 59.70
C GLY A 73 23.12 38.67 58.38
N GLU A 74 23.71 38.14 57.32
CA GLU A 74 23.05 37.95 56.03
C GLU A 74 22.69 36.46 55.87
N PRO A 75 21.59 36.13 55.19
CA PRO A 75 21.20 34.73 54.98
C PRO A 75 22.27 34.00 54.16
N THR A 76 22.60 32.78 54.56
CA THR A 76 23.58 31.94 53.87
C THR A 76 22.90 31.16 52.75
N GLU A 77 23.45 31.20 51.53
CA GLU A 77 22.91 30.43 50.41
C GLU A 77 23.03 28.92 50.66
N THR A 78 21.94 28.19 50.42
CA THR A 78 21.95 26.72 50.52
C THR A 78 22.46 26.07 49.23
N VAL A 79 22.94 24.82 49.36
CA VAL A 79 23.37 24.00 48.22
C VAL A 79 22.25 23.82 47.20
N GLY A 80 20.98 23.76 47.64
CA GLY A 80 19.82 23.62 46.77
C GLY A 80 19.67 24.75 45.74
N ILE A 81 20.04 25.99 46.09
CA ILE A 81 20.04 27.10 45.12
C ILE A 81 21.10 26.88 44.05
N GLY A 82 22.31 26.45 44.45
CA GLY A 82 23.38 26.09 43.52
C GLY A 82 22.96 24.98 42.56
N ASN A 83 22.27 23.95 43.07
CA ASN A 83 21.75 22.83 42.26
C ASN A 83 20.72 23.30 41.22
N ILE A 84 19.76 24.15 41.62
CA ILE A 84 18.72 24.66 40.72
C ILE A 84 19.33 25.48 39.58
N VAL A 85 20.23 26.40 39.88
CA VAL A 85 20.87 27.25 38.85
C VAL A 85 21.74 26.40 37.93
N ALA A 86 22.47 25.42 38.46
CA ALA A 86 23.29 24.51 37.66
C ALA A 86 22.44 23.60 36.75
N SER A 87 21.35 23.04 37.29
CA SER A 87 20.42 22.17 36.57
C SER A 87 19.68 22.93 35.47
N ALA A 88 19.16 24.13 35.76
CA ALA A 88 18.55 25.01 34.76
C ALA A 88 19.56 25.37 33.65
N GLY A 89 20.83 25.63 34.01
CA GLY A 89 21.90 25.84 33.03
C GLY A 89 22.14 24.63 32.13
N GLN A 90 22.14 23.40 32.67
CA GLN A 90 22.27 22.18 31.86
C GLN A 90 21.07 21.95 30.93
N HIS A 91 19.85 22.26 31.39
CA HIS A 91 18.64 22.18 30.57
C HIS A 91 18.73 23.12 29.36
N VAL A 92 19.14 24.36 29.60
CA VAL A 92 19.28 25.40 28.57
C VAL A 92 20.42 25.09 27.60
N LEU A 93 21.55 24.52 28.08
CA LEU A 93 22.65 24.05 27.22
C LEU A 93 22.19 22.92 26.30
N SER A 94 21.41 21.97 26.83
CA SER A 94 20.89 20.83 26.06
C SER A 94 19.87 21.26 25.02
N ALA A 95 19.23 22.42 25.22
CA ALA A 95 18.30 23.06 24.29
C ALA A 95 18.97 24.08 23.35
N GLU A 96 20.31 24.17 23.34
CA GLU A 96 21.11 25.13 22.54
C GLU A 96 20.71 26.62 22.73
N LYS A 97 20.19 26.95 23.92
CA LYS A 97 19.82 28.33 24.30
C LYS A 97 20.96 29.00 25.09
N GLU A 98 21.02 30.34 25.05
CA GLU A 98 22.05 31.12 25.77
C GLU A 98 21.56 31.80 27.06
N ILE A 99 20.24 31.88 27.23
CA ILE A 99 19.54 32.58 28.31
C ILE A 99 18.73 31.58 29.14
N ILE A 100 18.87 31.64 30.46
CA ILE A 100 18.08 30.83 31.40
C ILE A 100 16.83 31.62 31.80
N GLY A 101 15.65 31.11 31.41
CA GLY A 101 14.37 31.74 31.69
C GLY A 101 13.73 31.25 32.99
N LEU A 102 12.63 31.90 33.41
CA LEU A 102 11.92 31.55 34.65
C LEU A 102 11.36 30.12 34.61
N GLY A 103 10.82 29.68 33.47
CA GLY A 103 10.34 28.31 33.32
C GLY A 103 11.43 27.26 33.54
N ASP A 104 12.66 27.50 33.08
CA ASP A 104 13.79 26.59 33.31
C ASP A 104 14.14 26.48 34.81
N ILE A 105 14.01 27.58 35.56
CA ILE A 105 14.19 27.59 37.02
C ILE A 105 13.06 26.80 37.71
N PHE A 106 11.82 26.89 37.25
CA PHE A 106 10.70 26.10 37.77
C PHE A 106 10.87 24.59 37.53
N VAL A 107 11.34 24.19 36.35
CA VAL A 107 11.66 22.78 36.07
C VAL A 107 12.79 22.29 36.96
N ALA A 108 13.84 23.09 37.14
CA ALA A 108 14.94 22.74 38.04
C ALA A 108 14.48 22.65 39.51
N MET A 109 13.60 23.56 39.98
CA MET A 109 12.98 23.47 41.31
C MET A 109 12.12 22.22 41.47
N TYR A 110 11.39 21.83 40.42
CA TYR A 110 10.58 20.62 40.43
C TYR A 110 11.42 19.35 40.51
N ASP A 111 12.53 19.31 39.77
CA ASP A 111 13.44 18.17 39.70
C ASP A 111 14.31 18.00 40.96
N GLU A 112 14.48 19.06 41.77
CA GLU A 112 15.17 18.99 43.06
C GLU A 112 14.28 18.31 44.13
N GLU A 113 14.24 16.97 44.13
CA GLU A 113 13.34 16.15 44.97
C GLU A 113 13.51 16.38 46.48
N GLU A 114 14.70 16.80 46.93
CA GLU A 114 15.00 17.08 48.34
C GLU A 114 14.58 18.49 48.79
N SER A 115 13.94 19.29 47.91
CA SER A 115 13.43 20.63 48.24
C SER A 115 11.94 20.65 48.60
N TYR A 116 11.55 21.53 49.52
CA TYR A 116 10.15 21.78 49.80
C TYR A 116 9.47 22.56 48.67
N ALA A 117 10.25 23.31 47.86
CA ALA A 117 9.76 23.90 46.62
C ALA A 117 9.17 22.84 45.66
N SER A 118 9.90 21.75 45.42
CA SER A 118 9.40 20.60 44.64
C SER A 118 8.14 19.99 45.26
N TYR A 119 8.13 19.83 46.59
CA TYR A 119 6.97 19.32 47.32
C TYR A 119 5.71 20.17 47.13
N PHE A 120 5.80 21.50 47.25
CA PHE A 120 4.64 22.37 47.11
C PHE A 120 4.10 22.42 45.68
N LEU A 121 4.98 22.40 44.67
CA LEU A 121 4.58 22.29 43.27
C LEU A 121 3.81 20.97 43.04
N LYS A 122 4.37 19.84 43.48
CA LYS A 122 3.73 18.52 43.37
C LYS A 122 2.42 18.41 44.15
N LYS A 123 2.33 19.05 45.33
CA LYS A 123 1.12 19.07 46.17
C LYS A 123 -0.06 19.73 45.46
N GLN A 124 0.18 20.73 44.61
CA GLN A 124 -0.85 21.36 43.78
C GLN A 124 -1.23 20.55 42.54
N GLY A 125 -0.66 19.35 42.36
CA GLY A 125 -0.95 18.50 41.20
C GLY A 125 -0.21 18.91 39.93
N ILE A 126 0.70 19.89 40.01
CA ILE A 126 1.51 20.31 38.87
C ILE A 126 2.43 19.18 38.47
N GLN A 127 2.42 18.80 37.19
CA GLN A 127 3.32 17.80 36.64
C GLN A 127 4.49 18.44 35.91
N ARG A 128 5.61 17.71 35.84
CA ARG A 128 6.79 18.12 35.08
C ARG A 128 6.48 18.42 33.62
N LEU A 129 5.58 17.64 33.02
CA LEU A 129 5.20 17.79 31.61
C LEU A 129 4.53 19.14 31.35
N ASP A 130 3.67 19.59 32.27
CA ASP A 130 2.94 20.85 32.16
C ASP A 130 3.90 22.05 32.14
N MET A 131 4.94 22.02 32.98
CA MET A 131 5.98 23.06 32.99
C MET A 131 6.80 23.09 31.69
N LEU A 132 7.12 21.92 31.14
CA LEU A 132 7.84 21.82 29.86
C LEU A 132 6.96 22.27 28.68
N GLU A 133 5.66 22.00 28.74
CA GLU A 133 4.69 22.48 27.75
C GLU A 133 4.61 24.01 27.76
N TYR A 134 4.57 24.61 28.96
CA TYR A 134 4.65 26.06 29.11
C TYR A 134 5.94 26.65 28.54
N ILE A 135 7.12 26.06 28.81
CA ILE A 135 8.40 26.55 28.25
C ILE A 135 8.43 26.46 26.72
N THR A 136 7.75 25.46 26.15
CA THR A 136 7.76 25.19 24.71
C THR A 136 6.72 26.00 23.93
N HIS A 137 5.59 26.38 24.54
CA HIS A 137 4.49 27.07 23.86
C HIS A 137 4.14 28.44 24.44
N GLY A 138 4.60 28.79 25.65
CA GLY A 138 4.16 29.96 26.43
C GLY A 138 5.07 31.19 26.41
N ALA A 139 6.14 31.21 25.61
CA ALA A 139 7.07 32.37 25.52
C ALA A 139 6.83 33.29 24.31
N SER A 140 5.68 33.18 23.64
CA SER A 140 5.25 34.13 22.61
C SER A 140 4.00 34.87 23.06
N GLU A 141 4.18 36.16 23.36
CA GLU A 141 3.13 37.15 23.64
C GLU A 141 1.97 37.04 22.65
N PHE A 142 0.77 36.80 23.18
CA PHE A 142 -0.45 37.48 22.75
C PHE A 142 -1.37 37.59 23.98
N ASP A 143 -1.76 38.84 24.27
CA ASP A 143 -2.68 39.22 25.33
C ASP A 143 -3.98 38.40 25.26
N LEU A 144 -4.21 37.61 26.31
CA LEU A 144 -5.53 37.13 26.69
C LEU A 144 -6.00 38.06 27.81
N GLU A 145 -6.78 39.08 27.45
CA GLU A 145 -7.67 39.72 28.43
C GLU A 145 -8.67 38.66 28.94
N GLU A 146 -8.76 38.62 30.26
CA GLU A 146 -9.57 37.71 31.07
C GLU A 146 -11.06 37.82 30.71
N ILE A 147 -11.72 36.67 30.54
CA ILE A 147 -13.18 36.58 30.56
C ILE A 147 -13.58 36.05 31.93
N GLU A 148 -13.93 36.96 32.84
CA GLU A 148 -14.89 36.68 33.90
C GLU A 148 -16.31 36.75 33.34
N GLU A 149 -17.13 35.76 33.72
CA GLU A 149 -18.56 35.70 33.47
C GLU A 149 -19.29 36.84 34.20
N ASP A 150 -19.87 37.81 33.47
CA ASP A 150 -21.31 38.07 33.48
C ASP A 150 -21.72 39.32 32.69
N VAL A 151 -22.71 39.14 31.81
CA VAL A 151 -23.70 40.11 31.30
C VAL A 151 -23.18 41.45 30.74
N TYR A 152 -23.17 41.60 29.41
CA TYR A 152 -23.96 42.59 28.64
C TYR A 152 -23.86 42.28 27.14
N GLU A 153 -25.01 42.27 26.47
CA GLU A 153 -25.15 42.16 25.02
C GLU A 153 -24.44 43.33 24.30
N GLU A 154 -23.58 43.03 23.32
CA GLU A 154 -23.73 43.42 21.90
C GLU A 154 -22.42 43.23 21.11
N ASN A 155 -22.58 42.66 19.90
CA ASN A 155 -21.69 42.75 18.74
C ASN A 155 -20.29 42.12 18.79
N HIS A 156 -20.22 40.79 18.62
CA HIS A 156 -19.02 40.12 18.06
C HIS A 156 -19.39 38.95 17.15
N GLU A 157 -19.95 39.23 15.97
CA GLU A 157 -20.25 38.21 14.94
C GLU A 157 -19.10 37.94 13.94
N ARG A 158 -17.91 38.54 14.10
CA ARG A 158 -16.88 38.53 13.01
C ARG A 158 -15.58 37.77 13.25
N GLN A 159 -15.39 37.07 14.37
CA GLN A 159 -14.13 36.34 14.62
C GLN A 159 -14.26 34.81 14.81
N GLU A 160 -15.47 34.24 14.95
CA GLU A 160 -15.63 32.77 15.13
C GLU A 160 -15.55 31.94 13.82
N GLU A 161 -15.72 32.55 12.64
CA GLU A 161 -15.73 31.81 11.35
C GLU A 161 -14.36 31.24 10.95
N GLY A 162 -13.25 31.82 11.44
CA GLY A 162 -11.90 31.43 11.02
C GLY A 162 -11.42 30.04 11.49
N SER A 163 -12.04 29.46 12.52
CA SER A 163 -11.60 28.17 13.08
C SER A 163 -12.25 26.95 12.40
N LEU A 164 -13.49 27.08 11.93
CA LEU A 164 -14.24 25.99 11.30
C LEU A 164 -13.76 25.70 9.86
N SER A 165 -13.50 26.75 9.09
CA SER A 165 -13.03 26.63 7.70
C SER A 165 -11.67 25.98 7.56
N GLN A 166 -10.87 25.96 8.64
CA GLN A 166 -9.56 25.32 8.65
C GLN A 166 -9.65 23.79 8.64
N TYR A 167 -10.65 23.21 9.33
CA TYR A 167 -10.76 21.77 9.53
C TYR A 167 -11.94 21.13 8.78
N THR A 168 -12.79 21.95 8.14
CA THR A 168 -14.00 21.49 7.47
C THR A 168 -14.15 22.14 6.10
N MET A 169 -14.74 21.39 5.17
CA MET A 169 -15.11 21.85 3.83
C MET A 169 -16.63 21.85 3.70
N GLU A 170 -17.25 23.01 3.43
CA GLU A 170 -18.70 23.08 3.20
C GLU A 170 -19.06 22.58 1.79
N LEU A 171 -19.63 21.38 1.68
CA LEU A 171 -20.04 20.80 0.39
C LEU A 171 -21.22 21.55 -0.22
N THR A 172 -22.10 22.13 0.59
CA THR A 172 -23.22 22.96 0.10
C THR A 172 -22.73 24.26 -0.54
N GLU A 173 -21.62 24.84 -0.06
CA GLU A 173 -21.00 26.00 -0.69
C GLU A 173 -20.35 25.65 -2.03
N ARG A 174 -19.61 24.54 -2.09
CA ARG A 174 -19.07 24.02 -3.37
C ARG A 174 -20.16 23.76 -4.40
N ALA A 175 -21.30 23.20 -3.98
CA ALA A 175 -22.45 23.00 -4.85
C ALA A 175 -22.98 24.34 -5.39
N ARG A 176 -23.10 25.39 -4.56
CA ARG A 176 -23.51 26.73 -5.01
C ARG A 176 -22.53 27.32 -6.03
N ASN A 177 -21.24 27.03 -5.88
CA ASN A 177 -20.19 27.49 -6.78
C ASN A 177 -20.07 26.65 -8.07
N GLY A 178 -20.91 25.63 -8.26
CA GLY A 178 -20.86 24.74 -9.43
C GLY A 178 -19.64 23.81 -9.46
N GLN A 179 -18.99 23.58 -8.31
CA GLN A 179 -17.77 22.77 -8.18
C GLN A 179 -18.05 21.29 -7.81
N ILE A 180 -19.29 20.85 -7.99
CA ILE A 180 -19.73 19.48 -7.72
C ILE A 180 -20.36 18.91 -9.00
N ASP A 181 -19.81 17.79 -9.44
CA ASP A 181 -20.27 17.05 -10.59
C ASP A 181 -21.71 16.53 -10.41
N PRO A 182 -22.47 16.33 -11.50
CA PRO A 182 -23.79 15.73 -11.43
C PRO A 182 -23.72 14.28 -10.93
N LEU A 183 -24.57 13.94 -9.96
CA LEU A 183 -24.75 12.55 -9.53
C LEU A 183 -25.66 11.83 -10.52
N ILE A 184 -25.17 10.76 -11.14
CA ILE A 184 -25.86 9.97 -12.16
C ILE A 184 -26.09 8.54 -11.66
N GLY A 185 -27.27 7.97 -11.90
CA GLY A 185 -27.56 6.55 -11.68
C GLY A 185 -27.56 6.09 -10.21
N ARG A 186 -27.70 7.00 -9.23
CA ARG A 186 -27.66 6.71 -7.78
C ARG A 186 -28.85 7.28 -6.99
N GLU A 187 -29.98 7.50 -7.67
CA GLU A 187 -31.17 8.11 -7.08
C GLU A 187 -31.74 7.27 -5.92
N ASP A 188 -31.71 5.93 -6.03
CA ASP A 188 -32.19 5.01 -5.01
C ASP A 188 -31.41 5.13 -3.68
N VAL A 189 -30.09 5.21 -3.76
CA VAL A 189 -29.21 5.36 -2.60
C VAL A 189 -29.36 6.75 -1.99
N LEU A 190 -29.52 7.78 -2.83
CA LEU A 190 -29.71 9.16 -2.42
C LEU A 190 -31.06 9.35 -1.71
N ASP A 191 -32.15 8.84 -2.28
CA ASP A 191 -33.48 8.83 -1.69
C ASP A 191 -33.48 8.11 -0.35
N ARG A 192 -32.77 6.97 -0.27
CA ARG A 192 -32.61 6.25 0.99
C ARG A 192 -31.83 7.07 2.02
N THR A 193 -30.82 7.82 1.60
CA THR A 193 -30.02 8.72 2.46
C THR A 193 -30.91 9.84 3.02
N ILE A 194 -31.70 10.49 2.17
CA ILE A 194 -32.69 11.52 2.55
C ILE A 194 -33.72 10.96 3.53
N GLN A 195 -34.24 9.75 3.24
CA GLN A 195 -35.20 9.07 4.10
C GLN A 195 -34.61 8.83 5.49
N VAL A 196 -33.37 8.36 5.58
CA VAL A 196 -32.69 8.12 6.86
C VAL A 196 -32.47 9.41 7.63
N LEU A 197 -31.95 10.46 6.99
CA LEU A 197 -31.72 11.78 7.61
C LEU A 197 -33.01 12.43 8.14
N SER A 198 -34.15 12.04 7.57
CA SER A 198 -35.48 12.53 7.96
C SER A 198 -36.13 11.73 9.10
N ARG A 199 -35.49 10.68 9.61
CA ARG A 199 -35.99 9.89 10.74
C ARG A 199 -35.81 10.63 12.06
N ARG A 200 -36.64 10.28 13.05
CA ARG A 200 -36.49 10.73 14.45
C ARG A 200 -35.40 9.98 15.21
N LEU A 201 -35.24 8.68 14.96
CA LEU A 201 -34.24 7.80 15.57
C LEU A 201 -33.48 7.06 14.48
N LYS A 202 -32.21 6.76 14.71
CA LYS A 202 -31.29 6.18 13.70
C LYS A 202 -31.29 7.04 12.43
N ASN A 203 -31.05 8.33 12.62
CA ASN A 203 -31.13 9.38 11.61
C ASN A 203 -29.77 9.72 10.98
N ASN A 204 -28.76 8.89 11.21
CA ASN A 204 -27.42 9.05 10.66
C ASN A 204 -27.19 7.94 9.63
N PRO A 205 -27.14 8.22 8.31
CA PRO A 205 -26.77 7.22 7.32
C PRO A 205 -25.28 6.87 7.41
N ILE A 206 -24.97 5.61 7.15
CA ILE A 206 -23.59 5.17 6.85
C ILE A 206 -23.60 4.42 5.53
N HIS A 207 -22.91 4.99 4.54
CA HIS A 207 -22.71 4.41 3.21
C HIS A 207 -21.63 3.33 3.32
N VAL A 208 -22.01 2.09 3.03
CA VAL A 208 -21.12 0.92 3.10
C VAL A 208 -20.98 0.34 1.70
N GLY A 209 -19.79 0.37 1.15
CA GLY A 209 -19.47 -0.10 -0.20
C GLY A 209 -17.97 -0.19 -0.43
N GLU A 210 -17.55 -0.87 -1.48
CA GLU A 210 -16.13 -0.98 -1.84
C GLU A 210 -15.49 0.41 -2.13
N PRO A 211 -14.17 0.57 -2.06
CA PRO A 211 -13.49 1.79 -2.51
C PRO A 211 -13.80 2.08 -3.99
N GLY A 212 -13.92 3.36 -4.35
CA GLY A 212 -14.16 3.77 -5.74
C GLY A 212 -15.60 3.70 -6.25
N VAL A 213 -16.55 3.08 -5.53
CA VAL A 213 -17.96 2.95 -6.01
C VAL A 213 -18.78 4.27 -6.03
N GLY A 214 -18.18 5.39 -5.61
CA GLY A 214 -18.85 6.71 -5.57
C GLY A 214 -19.58 7.05 -4.26
N LYS A 215 -19.06 6.60 -3.10
CA LYS A 215 -19.65 6.92 -1.78
C LYS A 215 -19.70 8.43 -1.52
N THR A 216 -18.59 9.13 -1.76
CA THR A 216 -18.48 10.58 -1.58
C THR A 216 -19.39 11.34 -2.55
N ALA A 217 -19.50 10.89 -3.80
CA ALA A 217 -20.36 11.48 -4.81
C ALA A 217 -21.85 11.48 -4.40
N ILE A 218 -22.31 10.48 -3.64
CA ILE A 218 -23.68 10.46 -3.11
C ILE A 218 -23.92 11.63 -2.15
N THR A 219 -22.95 11.93 -1.27
CA THR A 219 -23.05 13.05 -0.33
C THR A 219 -22.96 14.39 -1.05
N GLU A 220 -22.10 14.52 -2.06
CA GLU A 220 -22.01 15.70 -2.90
C GLU A 220 -23.31 15.93 -3.71
N GLY A 221 -23.92 14.86 -4.24
CA GLY A 221 -25.23 14.92 -4.89
C GLY A 221 -26.34 15.38 -3.94
N LEU A 222 -26.30 14.96 -2.67
CA LEU A 222 -27.21 15.47 -1.64
C LEU A 222 -26.99 16.98 -1.40
N ALA A 223 -25.75 17.45 -1.34
CA ALA A 223 -25.43 18.87 -1.18
C ALA A 223 -26.04 19.69 -2.33
N LYS A 224 -25.91 19.20 -3.57
CA LYS A 224 -26.51 19.82 -4.76
C LYS A 224 -28.04 19.87 -4.68
N MET A 225 -28.70 18.77 -4.29
CA MET A 225 -30.16 18.77 -4.12
C MET A 225 -30.65 19.73 -3.03
N ILE A 226 -29.87 19.92 -1.95
CA ILE A 226 -30.21 20.89 -0.90
C ILE A 226 -30.16 22.31 -1.47
N VAL A 227 -29.12 22.64 -2.22
CA VAL A 227 -28.97 23.97 -2.88
C VAL A 227 -30.08 24.22 -3.90
N GLU A 228 -30.46 23.19 -4.67
CA GLU A 228 -31.54 23.26 -5.66
C GLU A 228 -32.95 23.20 -5.03
N ASN A 229 -33.06 23.12 -3.69
CA ASN A 229 -34.33 22.96 -2.95
C ASN A 229 -35.17 21.74 -3.34
N LYS A 230 -34.54 20.69 -3.89
CA LYS A 230 -35.18 19.43 -4.28
C LYS A 230 -35.30 18.41 -3.13
N VAL A 231 -34.93 18.80 -1.92
CA VAL A 231 -35.05 17.96 -0.71
C VAL A 231 -36.35 18.25 0.07
N PRO A 232 -36.82 17.31 0.93
CA PRO A 232 -37.96 17.57 1.83
C PRO A 232 -37.74 18.79 2.73
N LYS A 233 -38.82 19.47 3.13
CA LYS A 233 -38.79 20.69 3.98
C LYS A 233 -37.92 20.57 5.23
N LEU A 234 -37.82 19.37 5.81
CA LEU A 234 -36.98 19.09 6.98
C LEU A 234 -35.49 19.29 6.72
N LEU A 235 -35.01 19.05 5.50
CA LEU A 235 -33.60 19.16 5.09
C LEU A 235 -33.31 20.43 4.28
N GLN A 236 -34.33 21.23 3.96
CA GLN A 236 -34.13 22.52 3.31
C GLN A 236 -33.34 23.47 4.22
N GLY A 237 -32.34 24.14 3.64
CA GLY A 237 -31.42 25.01 4.36
C GLY A 237 -30.38 24.29 5.22
N SER A 238 -30.30 22.95 5.17
CA SER A 238 -29.19 22.22 5.81
C SER A 238 -27.85 22.57 5.16
N LYS A 239 -26.78 22.58 5.97
CA LYS A 239 -25.41 22.74 5.50
C LYS A 239 -24.65 21.43 5.71
N ILE A 240 -23.89 20.99 4.71
CA ILE A 240 -23.09 19.76 4.80
C ILE A 240 -21.61 20.14 4.93
N TYR A 241 -20.98 19.69 6.03
CA TYR A 241 -19.57 19.92 6.34
C TYR A 241 -18.80 18.60 6.27
N SER A 242 -17.86 18.49 5.33
CA SER A 242 -16.90 17.38 5.28
C SER A 242 -15.75 17.66 6.25
N LEU A 243 -15.45 16.71 7.14
CA LEU A 243 -14.26 16.81 7.99
C LEU A 243 -13.00 16.46 7.20
N ASP A 244 -11.97 17.30 7.28
CA ASP A 244 -10.64 16.99 6.76
C ASP A 244 -9.82 16.28 7.84
N MET A 245 -9.76 14.96 7.75
CA MET A 245 -9.00 14.13 8.69
C MET A 245 -7.49 14.42 8.62
N GLY A 246 -6.97 14.79 7.45
CA GLY A 246 -5.55 15.12 7.28
C GLY A 246 -5.16 16.36 8.06
N THR A 247 -5.96 17.43 7.94
CA THR A 247 -5.71 18.68 8.67
C THR A 247 -5.95 18.54 10.17
N LEU A 248 -6.90 17.70 10.58
CA LEU A 248 -7.13 17.38 12.00
C LEU A 248 -5.93 16.66 12.63
N LEU A 249 -5.28 15.75 11.90
CA LEU A 249 -4.07 15.03 12.31
C LEU A 249 -2.78 15.87 12.16
N ALA A 250 -2.75 16.80 11.22
CA ALA A 250 -1.57 17.61 10.95
C ALA A 250 -1.20 18.46 12.17
N GLY A 251 0.03 18.31 12.64
CA GLY A 251 0.53 19.06 13.80
C GLY A 251 -0.04 18.62 15.15
N THR A 252 -0.68 17.45 15.26
CA THR A 252 -0.93 16.80 16.56
C THR A 252 0.25 15.90 16.90
N LYS A 253 0.91 16.14 18.04
CA LYS A 253 1.99 15.26 18.53
C LYS A 253 1.45 14.14 19.40
N TYR A 254 0.36 14.40 20.12
CA TYR A 254 -0.28 13.46 21.00
C TYR A 254 -1.70 13.13 20.54
N ARG A 255 -2.18 11.93 20.90
CA ARG A 255 -3.54 11.49 20.57
C ARG A 255 -4.61 12.40 21.19
N GLY A 256 -4.36 12.91 22.40
CA GLY A 256 -5.28 13.82 23.10
C GLY A 256 -5.52 15.13 22.34
N ASP A 257 -4.51 15.66 21.66
CA ASP A 257 -4.62 16.89 20.86
C ASP A 257 -5.62 16.71 19.72
N PHE A 258 -5.52 15.58 19.03
CA PHE A 258 -6.42 15.21 17.96
C PHE A 258 -7.87 15.05 18.46
N GLU A 259 -8.05 14.36 19.58
CA GLU A 259 -9.37 14.20 20.20
C GLU A 259 -9.99 15.54 20.60
N ASN A 260 -9.20 16.43 21.20
CA ASN A 260 -9.64 17.78 21.59
C ASN A 260 -10.00 18.63 20.36
N ARG A 261 -9.23 18.55 19.28
CA ARG A 261 -9.53 19.25 18.01
C ARG A 261 -10.86 18.80 17.42
N ILE A 262 -11.08 17.49 17.29
CA ILE A 262 -12.36 16.97 16.78
C ILE A 262 -13.51 17.43 17.68
N LYS A 263 -13.35 17.35 19.00
CA LYS A 263 -14.38 17.76 19.96
C LYS A 263 -14.72 19.25 19.81
N ASN A 264 -13.73 20.11 19.60
CA ASN A 264 -13.93 21.54 19.39
C ASN A 264 -14.65 21.83 18.07
N VAL A 265 -14.25 21.16 16.97
CA VAL A 265 -14.92 21.28 15.67
C VAL A 265 -16.39 20.85 15.77
N LEU A 266 -16.68 19.72 16.40
CA LEU A 266 -18.05 19.23 16.56
C LEU A 266 -18.91 20.14 17.46
N LYS A 267 -18.35 20.73 18.52
CA LYS A 267 -19.05 21.73 19.35
C LYS A 267 -19.40 22.98 18.56
N ASN A 268 -18.48 23.47 17.71
CA ASN A 268 -18.73 24.63 16.87
C ASN A 268 -19.80 24.33 15.80
N LEU A 269 -19.79 23.12 15.23
CA LEU A 269 -20.84 22.67 14.32
C LEU A 269 -22.18 22.47 15.02
N GLU A 270 -22.21 22.14 16.31
CA GLU A 270 -23.44 22.06 17.11
C GLU A 270 -24.17 23.40 17.25
N LYS A 271 -23.43 24.53 17.18
CA LYS A 271 -24.01 25.89 17.16
C LYS A 271 -24.68 26.24 15.82
N GLN A 272 -24.35 25.54 14.73
CA GLN A 272 -24.88 25.83 13.40
C GLN A 272 -26.27 25.20 13.20
N GLU A 273 -27.21 25.98 12.67
CA GLU A 273 -28.55 25.45 12.38
C GLU A 273 -28.51 24.39 11.28
N LYS A 274 -29.16 23.24 11.55
CA LYS A 274 -29.33 22.12 10.60
C LYS A 274 -28.02 21.60 9.98
N ALA A 275 -26.93 21.62 10.73
CA ALA A 275 -25.64 21.09 10.28
C ALA A 275 -25.66 19.56 10.11
N ILE A 276 -25.07 19.10 9.01
CA ILE A 276 -24.82 17.70 8.69
C ILE A 276 -23.32 17.51 8.54
N VAL A 277 -22.74 16.62 9.32
CA VAL A 277 -21.30 16.31 9.30
C VAL A 277 -21.06 15.08 8.42
N TYR A 278 -20.27 15.23 7.37
CA TYR A 278 -19.78 14.13 6.57
C TYR A 278 -18.38 13.71 7.05
N ILE A 279 -18.22 12.41 7.27
CA ILE A 279 -16.94 11.80 7.67
C ILE A 279 -16.64 10.69 6.66
N ASP A 280 -15.67 10.95 5.79
CA ASP A 280 -15.12 9.90 4.94
C ASP A 280 -14.27 8.94 5.77
N GLU A 281 -14.26 7.67 5.37
CA GLU A 281 -13.56 6.60 6.10
C GLU A 281 -13.79 6.64 7.62
N ILE A 282 -15.05 6.72 8.03
CA ILE A 282 -15.45 6.92 9.44
C ILE A 282 -14.89 5.84 10.41
N HIS A 283 -14.46 4.69 9.90
CA HIS A 283 -13.81 3.64 10.69
C HIS A 283 -12.45 4.09 11.27
N THR A 284 -11.76 5.03 10.62
CA THR A 284 -10.46 5.57 11.06
C THR A 284 -10.53 6.22 12.44
N ILE A 285 -11.69 6.79 12.81
CA ILE A 285 -11.95 7.42 14.10
C ILE A 285 -12.62 6.49 15.13
N ILE A 286 -13.04 5.29 14.74
CA ILE A 286 -13.79 4.35 15.62
C ILE A 286 -12.94 3.13 16.00
N GLY A 287 -11.66 3.11 15.61
CA GLY A 287 -10.77 1.95 15.77
C GLY A 287 -10.54 1.50 17.22
N ALA A 288 -11.32 0.49 17.62
CA ALA A 288 -11.26 -0.23 18.89
C ALA A 288 -9.86 -0.78 19.18
N GLY A 289 -9.36 -0.55 20.39
CA GLY A 289 -8.04 -0.99 20.83
C GLY A 289 -7.67 -2.42 20.44
N ALA A 290 -6.63 -2.58 19.61
CA ALA A 290 -5.93 -3.83 19.41
C ALA A 290 -4.50 -3.59 18.88
N VAL A 291 -3.51 -3.77 19.77
CA VAL A 291 -2.21 -4.47 19.65
C VAL A 291 -1.26 -4.25 18.45
N SER A 292 -1.65 -3.57 17.37
CA SER A 292 -0.77 -3.29 16.22
C SER A 292 -1.05 -1.88 15.68
N GLY A 293 -0.31 -0.90 16.20
CA GLY A 293 -0.15 0.49 15.72
C GLY A 293 -1.24 1.15 14.84
N GLY A 294 -1.98 2.11 15.41
CA GLY A 294 -2.37 3.29 14.61
C GLY A 294 -3.65 4.04 14.97
N SER A 295 -4.79 3.39 15.20
CA SER A 295 -6.08 4.10 15.25
C SER A 295 -6.40 4.69 16.64
N VAL A 296 -6.88 5.92 16.65
CA VAL A 296 -7.40 6.63 17.85
C VAL A 296 -8.85 6.18 18.09
N ASP A 297 -9.20 5.80 19.32
CA ASP A 297 -10.57 5.41 19.69
C ASP A 297 -11.42 6.67 20.00
N ALA A 298 -11.65 7.47 18.96
CA ALA A 298 -12.49 8.67 19.01
C ALA A 298 -14.00 8.33 19.01
N SER A 299 -14.38 7.05 19.14
CA SER A 299 -15.79 6.62 19.26
C SER A 299 -16.49 7.29 20.45
N ASN A 300 -15.76 7.56 21.53
CA ASN A 300 -16.26 8.24 22.72
C ASN A 300 -16.55 9.73 22.50
N ILE A 301 -15.91 10.35 21.50
CA ILE A 301 -16.12 11.75 21.16
C ILE A 301 -17.44 11.92 20.43
N LEU A 302 -17.79 10.99 19.54
CA LEU A 302 -19.03 11.06 18.74
C LEU A 302 -20.28 10.74 19.57
N LYS A 303 -20.19 9.82 20.54
CA LYS A 303 -21.34 9.30 21.31
C LYS A 303 -22.21 10.42 21.94
N PRO A 304 -21.66 11.47 22.59
CA PRO A 304 -22.43 12.59 23.11
C PRO A 304 -23.25 13.33 22.04
N PHE A 305 -22.64 13.67 20.89
CA PHE A 305 -23.32 14.40 19.83
C PHE A 305 -24.42 13.56 19.17
N LEU A 306 -24.16 12.26 18.98
CA LEU A 306 -25.14 11.29 18.48
C LEU A 306 -26.30 11.04 19.46
N ALA A 307 -26.09 11.24 20.76
CA ALA A 307 -27.12 11.08 21.79
C ALA A 307 -28.03 12.30 21.89
N LYS A 308 -27.47 13.51 21.81
CA LYS A 308 -28.25 14.76 21.80
C LYS A 308 -29.06 14.93 20.51
N GLY A 309 -28.48 14.58 19.36
CA GLY A 309 -29.16 14.64 18.06
C GLY A 309 -29.31 16.05 17.47
N ASN A 310 -28.58 17.03 18.01
CA ASN A 310 -28.56 18.42 17.51
C ASN A 310 -27.90 18.54 16.13
N ILE A 311 -26.91 17.68 15.86
CA ILE A 311 -26.24 17.55 14.56
C ILE A 311 -26.47 16.15 13.99
N LYS A 312 -26.51 16.05 12.66
CA LYS A 312 -26.65 14.77 11.94
C LYS A 312 -25.31 14.38 11.32
N PHE A 313 -25.11 13.08 11.11
CA PHE A 313 -23.89 12.54 10.54
C PHE A 313 -24.17 11.71 9.29
N ILE A 314 -23.31 11.82 8.29
CA ILE A 314 -23.20 10.91 7.15
C ILE A 314 -21.79 10.30 7.23
N GLY A 315 -21.70 8.98 7.33
CA GLY A 315 -20.43 8.27 7.34
C GLY A 315 -20.21 7.48 6.05
N SER A 316 -18.97 7.34 5.62
CA SER A 316 -18.56 6.47 4.51
C SER A 316 -17.58 5.41 5.04
N THR A 317 -17.74 4.14 4.61
CA THR A 317 -16.80 3.05 4.96
C THR A 317 -16.89 1.87 3.98
N THR A 318 -15.97 0.91 4.11
CA THR A 318 -15.97 -0.36 3.37
C THR A 318 -16.74 -1.46 4.10
N TYR A 319 -17.10 -2.54 3.41
CA TYR A 319 -17.78 -3.68 4.04
C TYR A 319 -16.94 -4.32 5.15
N ASP A 320 -15.64 -4.50 4.88
CA ASP A 320 -14.71 -5.11 5.83
C ASP A 320 -14.56 -4.28 7.09
N GLU A 321 -14.36 -2.97 6.95
CA GLU A 321 -14.22 -2.04 8.07
C GLU A 321 -15.51 -1.91 8.87
N TYR A 322 -16.66 -1.86 8.18
CA TYR A 322 -17.96 -1.85 8.85
C TYR A 322 -18.13 -3.06 9.78
N LYS A 323 -17.81 -4.27 9.29
CA LYS A 323 -17.95 -5.51 10.07
C LYS A 323 -16.91 -5.62 11.18
N LYS A 324 -15.67 -5.21 10.92
CA LYS A 324 -14.56 -5.32 11.89
C LYS A 324 -14.69 -4.34 13.06
N VAL A 325 -15.09 -3.11 12.77
CA VAL A 325 -15.05 -1.97 13.70
C VAL A 325 -16.47 -1.55 14.10
N PHE A 326 -17.31 -1.21 13.14
CA PHE A 326 -18.57 -0.51 13.40
C PHE A 326 -19.68 -1.42 13.96
N GLU A 327 -19.78 -2.67 13.47
CA GLU A 327 -20.80 -3.63 13.92
C GLU A 327 -20.56 -4.13 15.35
N LYS A 328 -19.29 -4.08 15.82
CA LYS A 328 -18.92 -4.47 17.19
C LYS A 328 -19.32 -3.42 18.23
N ASP A 329 -19.31 -2.12 17.88
CA ASP A 329 -19.77 -1.06 18.78
C ASP A 329 -21.31 -0.96 18.76
N LYS A 330 -21.94 -1.57 19.78
CA LYS A 330 -23.39 -1.56 19.97
C LYS A 330 -23.98 -0.15 20.14
N ALA A 331 -23.23 0.84 20.63
CA ALA A 331 -23.72 2.20 20.82
C ALA A 331 -23.82 2.93 19.48
N LEU A 332 -22.80 2.83 18.62
CA LEU A 332 -22.79 3.45 17.30
C LEU A 332 -23.76 2.75 16.33
N ALA A 333 -23.81 1.42 16.31
CA ALA A 333 -24.75 0.66 15.49
C ALA A 333 -26.24 0.97 15.79
N ARG A 334 -26.54 1.50 16.99
CA ARG A 334 -27.88 1.96 17.36
C ARG A 334 -28.20 3.38 16.92
N ARG A 335 -27.21 4.15 16.44
CA ARG A 335 -27.36 5.56 16.00
C ARG A 335 -27.22 5.73 14.50
N PHE A 336 -26.49 4.83 13.84
CA PHE A 336 -26.37 4.81 12.39
C PHE A 336 -27.30 3.78 11.72
N GLN A 337 -27.65 4.05 10.47
CA GLN A 337 -28.37 3.16 9.59
C GLN A 337 -27.50 2.83 8.39
N LYS A 338 -27.15 1.55 8.24
CA LYS A 338 -26.43 1.04 7.06
C LYS A 338 -27.25 1.28 5.79
N ILE A 339 -26.61 1.88 4.79
CA ILE A 339 -27.06 2.02 3.42
C ILE A 339 -26.00 1.37 2.54
N GLU A 340 -26.40 0.37 1.76
CA GLU A 340 -25.49 -0.40 0.92
C GLU A 340 -25.25 0.34 -0.40
N VAL A 341 -23.98 0.55 -0.77
CA VAL A 341 -23.59 1.14 -2.05
C VAL A 341 -22.88 0.06 -2.85
N ARG A 342 -23.56 -0.42 -3.90
CA ARG A 342 -23.05 -1.47 -4.78
C ARG A 342 -22.22 -0.89 -5.91
N GLU A 343 -21.33 -1.69 -6.47
CA GLU A 343 -20.71 -1.38 -7.76
C GLU A 343 -21.82 -1.17 -8.82
N PRO A 344 -21.76 -0.09 -9.62
CA PRO A 344 -22.74 0.16 -10.67
C PRO A 344 -22.61 -0.85 -11.81
N SER A 345 -23.67 -1.05 -12.59
CA SER A 345 -23.60 -1.89 -13.79
C SER A 345 -22.76 -1.22 -14.89
N ILE A 346 -22.42 -1.98 -15.94
CA ILE A 346 -21.72 -1.45 -17.12
C ILE A 346 -22.53 -0.30 -17.75
N GLU A 347 -23.85 -0.48 -17.90
CA GLU A 347 -24.73 0.53 -18.48
C GLU A 347 -24.87 1.76 -17.56
N ASP A 348 -24.98 1.57 -16.25
CA ASP A 348 -25.00 2.69 -15.29
C ASP A 348 -23.68 3.47 -15.30
N THR A 349 -22.55 2.77 -15.43
CA THR A 349 -21.22 3.39 -15.52
C THR A 349 -21.05 4.17 -16.81
N PHE A 350 -21.57 3.65 -17.93
CA PHE A 350 -21.58 4.38 -19.19
C PHE A 350 -22.36 5.70 -19.06
N ASN A 351 -23.54 5.67 -18.43
CA ASN A 351 -24.32 6.88 -18.17
C ASN A 351 -23.57 7.86 -17.25
N ILE A 352 -22.83 7.35 -16.26
CA ILE A 352 -21.96 8.17 -15.40
C ILE A 352 -20.88 8.86 -16.24
N LEU A 353 -20.18 8.13 -17.09
CA LEU A 353 -19.14 8.71 -17.96
C LEU A 353 -19.73 9.72 -18.96
N ASP A 354 -20.89 9.43 -19.56
CA ASP A 354 -21.56 10.34 -20.50
C ASP A 354 -21.97 11.65 -19.82
N GLY A 355 -22.45 11.59 -18.57
CA GLY A 355 -22.77 12.79 -17.80
C GLY A 355 -21.54 13.57 -17.29
N LEU A 356 -20.39 12.92 -17.16
CA LEU A 356 -19.10 13.56 -16.85
C LEU A 356 -18.34 14.04 -18.11
N LYS A 357 -18.74 13.57 -19.29
CA LYS A 357 -18.05 13.80 -20.56
C LYS A 357 -17.73 15.28 -20.78
N GLU A 358 -18.71 16.17 -20.63
CA GLU A 358 -18.54 17.59 -20.93
C GLU A 358 -17.45 18.26 -20.08
N SER A 359 -17.32 17.89 -18.80
CA SER A 359 -16.31 18.49 -17.91
C SER A 359 -14.90 18.03 -18.28
N TYR A 360 -14.72 16.74 -18.60
CA TYR A 360 -13.43 16.19 -19.04
C TYR A 360 -13.04 16.65 -20.45
N GLU A 361 -14.00 16.79 -21.37
CA GLU A 361 -13.76 17.35 -22.71
C GLU A 361 -13.24 18.78 -22.63
N GLN A 362 -13.85 19.61 -21.77
CA GLN A 362 -13.41 21.00 -21.55
C GLN A 362 -12.04 21.06 -20.89
N PHE A 363 -11.79 20.23 -19.87
CA PHE A 363 -10.54 20.23 -19.13
C PHE A 363 -9.34 19.80 -20.01
N HIS A 364 -9.48 18.72 -20.76
CA HIS A 364 -8.40 18.20 -21.62
C HIS A 364 -8.38 18.82 -23.02
N ASN A 365 -9.43 19.55 -23.41
CA ASN A 365 -9.65 20.05 -24.77
C ASN A 365 -9.62 18.91 -25.81
N VAL A 366 -10.46 17.90 -25.58
CA VAL A 366 -10.64 16.69 -26.41
C VAL A 366 -12.13 16.43 -26.62
N LYS A 367 -12.48 15.50 -27.50
CA LYS A 367 -13.86 14.99 -27.67
C LYS A 367 -13.90 13.48 -27.57
N TYR A 368 -14.75 12.94 -26.71
CA TYR A 368 -14.94 11.49 -26.60
C TYR A 368 -16.05 11.02 -27.53
N THR A 369 -15.75 10.00 -28.33
CA THR A 369 -16.77 9.26 -29.08
C THR A 369 -17.56 8.35 -28.14
N GLU A 370 -18.80 8.02 -28.51
CA GLU A 370 -19.64 7.11 -27.73
C GLU A 370 -18.99 5.73 -27.61
N GLU A 371 -18.37 5.26 -28.70
CA GLU A 371 -17.62 4.02 -28.75
C GLU A 371 -16.41 4.03 -27.81
N ALA A 372 -15.74 5.18 -27.65
CA ALA A 372 -14.62 5.31 -26.71
C ALA A 372 -15.10 5.20 -25.26
N LEU A 373 -16.19 5.87 -24.88
CA LEU A 373 -16.74 5.77 -23.52
C LEU A 373 -17.20 4.35 -23.21
N ARG A 374 -17.88 3.69 -24.16
CA ARG A 374 -18.30 2.30 -24.02
C ARG A 374 -17.10 1.36 -23.87
N ALA A 375 -16.07 1.55 -24.70
CA ALA A 375 -14.82 0.81 -24.58
C ALA A 375 -14.14 1.04 -23.22
N ALA A 376 -14.16 2.27 -22.68
CA ALA A 376 -13.55 2.57 -21.38
C ALA A 376 -14.22 1.78 -20.25
N VAL A 377 -15.56 1.66 -20.26
CA VAL A 377 -16.27 0.83 -19.27
C VAL A 377 -16.01 -0.65 -19.49
N GLU A 378 -16.24 -1.17 -20.70
CA GLU A 378 -16.16 -2.61 -20.98
C GLU A 378 -14.74 -3.16 -20.77
N LEU A 379 -13.73 -2.43 -21.26
CA LEU A 379 -12.34 -2.83 -21.14
C LEU A 379 -11.82 -2.66 -19.71
N SER A 380 -12.16 -1.58 -19.00
CA SER A 380 -11.75 -1.44 -17.58
C SER A 380 -12.42 -2.51 -16.70
N ALA A 381 -13.69 -2.83 -16.94
CA ALA A 381 -14.40 -3.90 -16.24
C ALA A 381 -13.73 -5.27 -16.46
N LYS A 382 -13.27 -5.53 -17.68
CA LYS A 382 -12.69 -6.81 -18.08
C LYS A 382 -11.21 -6.97 -17.68
N TYR A 383 -10.41 -5.93 -17.84
CA TYR A 383 -8.94 -6.01 -17.73
C TYR A 383 -8.38 -5.43 -16.42
N ILE A 384 -9.09 -4.51 -15.75
CA ILE A 384 -8.69 -3.89 -14.48
C ILE A 384 -9.55 -4.48 -13.36
N THR A 385 -9.10 -5.58 -12.76
CA THR A 385 -9.89 -6.41 -11.83
C THR A 385 -9.67 -6.10 -10.35
N ASP A 386 -8.63 -5.35 -10.01
CA ASP A 386 -8.27 -4.97 -8.63
C ASP A 386 -9.01 -3.72 -8.12
N ARG A 387 -9.74 -3.04 -9.02
CA ARG A 387 -10.57 -1.87 -8.74
C ARG A 387 -12.01 -2.09 -9.18
N TYR A 388 -12.91 -1.27 -8.63
CA TYR A 388 -14.34 -1.33 -8.89
C TYR A 388 -14.80 -0.18 -9.79
N LEU A 389 -15.90 -0.38 -10.51
CA LEU A 389 -16.62 0.69 -11.21
C LEU A 389 -17.30 1.64 -10.20
N PRO A 390 -17.49 2.93 -10.53
CA PRO A 390 -17.11 3.59 -11.79
C PRO A 390 -15.66 4.12 -11.79
N ASP A 391 -14.96 4.13 -10.65
CA ASP A 391 -13.63 4.72 -10.47
C ASP A 391 -12.62 4.35 -11.57
N LYS A 392 -12.41 3.05 -11.81
CA LYS A 392 -11.48 2.59 -12.84
C LYS A 392 -11.83 3.04 -14.27
N ALA A 393 -13.11 3.27 -14.57
CA ALA A 393 -13.54 3.71 -15.90
C ALA A 393 -13.36 5.23 -16.06
N ILE A 394 -13.58 5.99 -14.98
CA ILE A 394 -13.30 7.44 -14.93
C ILE A 394 -11.79 7.69 -15.05
N ASP A 395 -10.98 6.92 -14.33
CA ASP A 395 -9.50 6.97 -14.41
C ASP A 395 -9.01 6.71 -15.84
N VAL A 396 -9.56 5.69 -16.51
CA VAL A 396 -9.27 5.42 -17.93
C VAL A 396 -9.69 6.58 -18.83
N MET A 397 -10.88 7.15 -18.64
CA MET A 397 -11.34 8.30 -19.43
C MET A 397 -10.38 9.50 -19.27
N ASP A 398 -10.01 9.81 -18.03
CA ASP A 398 -9.10 10.91 -17.69
C ASP A 398 -7.69 10.70 -18.27
N GLU A 399 -7.10 9.52 -18.09
CA GLU A 399 -5.78 9.18 -18.62
C GLU A 399 -5.74 9.23 -20.15
N VAL A 400 -6.80 8.77 -20.84
CA VAL A 400 -6.87 8.84 -22.31
C VAL A 400 -6.93 10.30 -22.78
N GLY A 401 -7.71 11.14 -22.10
CA GLY A 401 -7.76 12.59 -22.36
C GLY A 401 -6.38 13.24 -22.24
N ALA A 402 -5.71 13.00 -21.12
CA ALA A 402 -4.37 13.51 -20.87
C ALA A 402 -3.34 12.98 -21.89
N TYR A 403 -3.39 11.68 -22.20
CA TYR A 403 -2.46 11.03 -23.13
C TYR A 403 -2.56 11.62 -24.53
N VAL A 404 -3.78 11.69 -25.07
CA VAL A 404 -4.03 12.22 -26.42
C VAL A 404 -3.64 13.69 -26.50
N LYS A 405 -3.90 14.46 -25.44
CA LYS A 405 -3.51 15.87 -25.38
C LYS A 405 -2.00 16.06 -25.42
N LEU A 406 -1.25 15.24 -24.68
CA LEU A 406 0.22 15.31 -24.63
C LEU A 406 0.91 14.82 -25.92
N HIS A 407 0.28 13.91 -26.66
CA HIS A 407 0.87 13.27 -27.85
C HIS A 407 0.32 13.80 -29.18
N SER A 408 -0.64 14.72 -29.16
CA SER A 408 -1.15 15.35 -30.36
C SER A 408 -0.28 16.53 -30.79
N GLU A 409 0.31 16.44 -31.97
CA GLU A 409 0.97 17.58 -32.65
C GLU A 409 -0.04 18.53 -33.32
N LYS A 410 -1.33 18.16 -33.37
CA LYS A 410 -2.37 18.97 -34.01
C LYS A 410 -2.78 20.14 -33.11
N GLU A 411 -2.76 21.35 -33.66
CA GLU A 411 -3.41 22.52 -33.07
C GLU A 411 -4.93 22.36 -33.19
N GLY A 412 -5.60 21.93 -32.12
CA GLY A 412 -7.07 21.83 -32.06
C GLY A 412 -7.58 20.78 -31.08
N THR A 413 -8.90 20.67 -30.99
CA THR A 413 -9.59 19.61 -30.23
C THR A 413 -9.45 18.29 -30.97
N VAL A 414 -8.96 17.25 -30.27
CA VAL A 414 -8.74 15.91 -30.84
C VAL A 414 -9.87 14.98 -30.44
N GLU A 415 -10.36 14.18 -31.40
CA GLU A 415 -11.34 13.13 -31.12
C GLU A 415 -10.65 11.86 -30.62
N ILE A 416 -11.21 11.29 -29.56
CA ILE A 416 -10.75 10.07 -28.90
C ILE A 416 -11.60 8.91 -29.38
N HIS A 417 -10.95 7.86 -29.86
CA HIS A 417 -11.59 6.64 -30.35
C HIS A 417 -11.27 5.44 -29.45
N ALA A 418 -11.99 4.34 -29.65
CA ALA A 418 -11.79 3.10 -28.88
C ALA A 418 -10.34 2.61 -28.86
N LYS A 419 -9.57 2.80 -29.95
CA LYS A 419 -8.15 2.41 -30.01
C LYS A 419 -7.25 3.15 -29.02
N ASP A 420 -7.56 4.41 -28.74
CA ASP A 420 -6.80 5.20 -27.76
C ASP A 420 -7.06 4.67 -26.34
N VAL A 421 -8.31 4.29 -26.08
CA VAL A 421 -8.73 3.65 -24.84
C VAL A 421 -8.09 2.28 -24.66
N GLU A 422 -8.07 1.44 -25.69
CA GLU A 422 -7.41 0.12 -25.67
C GLU A 422 -5.95 0.23 -25.26
N LYS A 423 -5.24 1.24 -25.78
CA LYS A 423 -3.83 1.48 -25.47
C LYS A 423 -3.61 1.84 -23.99
N ILE A 424 -4.44 2.72 -23.45
CA ILE A 424 -4.34 3.17 -22.06
C ILE A 424 -4.75 2.07 -21.10
N VAL A 425 -5.86 1.37 -21.37
CA VAL A 425 -6.25 0.20 -20.58
C VAL A 425 -5.15 -0.86 -20.62
N ALA A 426 -4.48 -1.04 -21.76
CA ALA A 426 -3.37 -1.97 -21.86
C ALA A 426 -2.20 -1.57 -20.95
N SER A 427 -1.85 -0.29 -20.93
CA SER A 427 -0.83 0.27 -20.05
C SER A 427 -1.19 0.10 -18.57
N ILE A 428 -2.41 0.49 -18.16
CA ILE A 428 -2.89 0.41 -16.76
C ILE A 428 -2.94 -1.05 -16.30
N ALA A 429 -3.52 -1.94 -17.11
CA ALA A 429 -3.64 -3.37 -16.81
C ALA A 429 -2.32 -4.14 -17.01
N LYS A 430 -1.25 -3.47 -17.47
CA LYS A 430 0.07 -4.05 -17.77
C LYS A 430 -0.02 -5.24 -18.72
N ILE A 431 -0.91 -5.14 -19.70
CA ILE A 431 -1.06 -6.11 -20.78
C ILE A 431 -0.40 -5.56 -22.04
N PRO A 432 0.17 -6.44 -22.89
CA PRO A 432 0.64 -5.99 -24.19
C PRO A 432 -0.47 -5.25 -24.96
N GLU A 433 -0.17 -4.10 -25.56
CA GLU A 433 -1.14 -3.35 -26.38
C GLU A 433 -1.77 -4.24 -27.47
N LYS A 434 -1.01 -5.21 -27.98
CA LYS A 434 -1.43 -6.19 -28.99
C LYS A 434 -2.40 -7.26 -28.51
N THR A 435 -2.55 -7.46 -27.19
CA THR A 435 -3.51 -8.43 -26.61
C THR A 435 -4.93 -7.86 -26.48
N VAL A 436 -5.11 -6.54 -26.67
CA VAL A 436 -6.45 -5.90 -26.67
C VAL A 436 -6.93 -5.64 -28.10
N SER A 437 -6.02 -5.70 -29.09
CA SER A 437 -6.28 -5.33 -30.47
C SER A 437 -6.41 -6.54 -31.42
N VAL A 438 -6.75 -6.25 -32.68
CA VAL A 438 -6.82 -7.19 -33.82
C VAL A 438 -5.51 -7.99 -34.04
N ASP A 439 -4.38 -7.53 -33.50
CA ASP A 439 -3.05 -8.17 -33.66
C ASP A 439 -2.92 -9.50 -32.90
N GLU A 440 -3.69 -9.75 -31.83
CA GLU A 440 -3.60 -10.99 -31.05
C GLU A 440 -3.93 -12.22 -31.92
N ALA A 441 -4.92 -12.08 -32.81
CA ALA A 441 -5.34 -13.17 -33.70
C ALA A 441 -4.19 -13.64 -34.60
N ASP A 442 -3.40 -12.71 -35.12
CA ASP A 442 -2.24 -13.03 -35.97
C ASP A 442 -1.09 -13.65 -35.16
N ILE A 443 -0.87 -13.19 -33.93
CA ILE A 443 0.11 -13.82 -33.01
C ILE A 443 -0.30 -15.27 -32.75
N LEU A 444 -1.56 -15.51 -32.38
CA LEU A 444 -2.07 -16.85 -32.08
C LEU A 444 -2.03 -17.76 -33.32
N LYS A 445 -2.34 -17.22 -34.51
CA LYS A 445 -2.26 -17.96 -35.77
C LYS A 445 -0.84 -18.50 -36.02
N ASN A 446 0.18 -17.67 -35.79
CA ASN A 446 1.59 -17.99 -36.05
C ASN A 446 2.34 -18.55 -34.84
N LEU A 447 1.68 -18.73 -33.69
CA LEU A 447 2.31 -19.13 -32.42
C LEU A 447 3.05 -20.47 -32.53
N ASP A 448 2.42 -21.46 -33.17
CA ASP A 448 2.98 -22.80 -33.35
C ASP A 448 4.30 -22.78 -34.16
N GLU A 449 4.29 -22.10 -35.31
CA GLU A 449 5.47 -21.95 -36.15
C GLU A 449 6.59 -21.16 -35.45
N THR A 450 6.22 -20.13 -34.68
CA THR A 450 7.16 -19.28 -33.96
C THR A 450 7.91 -20.09 -32.90
N ILE A 451 7.20 -20.93 -32.14
CA ILE A 451 7.83 -21.77 -31.11
C ILE A 451 8.65 -22.90 -31.75
N LYS A 452 8.17 -23.53 -32.83
CA LYS A 452 8.87 -24.61 -33.55
C LYS A 452 10.19 -24.17 -34.21
N LYS A 453 10.36 -22.88 -34.51
CA LYS A 453 11.65 -22.33 -34.99
C LYS A 453 12.74 -22.39 -33.92
N GLU A 454 12.36 -22.34 -32.66
CA GLU A 454 13.27 -22.20 -31.53
C GLU A 454 13.43 -23.49 -30.71
N ILE A 455 12.45 -24.39 -30.79
CA ILE A 455 12.37 -25.65 -30.05
C ILE A 455 12.37 -26.83 -31.03
N PHE A 456 13.26 -27.79 -30.81
CA PHE A 456 13.47 -28.92 -31.72
C PHE A 456 13.01 -30.24 -31.08
N GLY A 457 12.31 -31.08 -31.83
CA GLY A 457 11.98 -32.47 -31.45
C GLY A 457 10.91 -32.61 -30.36
N GLN A 458 10.12 -31.57 -30.11
CA GLN A 458 9.05 -31.53 -29.12
C GLN A 458 7.71 -31.07 -29.73
N GLU A 459 7.44 -31.48 -30.97
CA GLU A 459 6.34 -30.96 -31.79
C GLU A 459 4.96 -31.21 -31.15
N LYS A 460 4.76 -32.41 -30.58
CA LYS A 460 3.52 -32.77 -29.87
C LYS A 460 3.28 -31.91 -28.62
N ALA A 461 4.36 -31.57 -27.91
CA ALA A 461 4.29 -30.71 -26.73
C ALA A 461 3.86 -29.30 -27.12
N ILE A 462 4.47 -28.76 -28.18
CA ILE A 462 4.14 -27.43 -28.71
C ILE A 462 2.69 -27.39 -29.19
N GLU A 463 2.25 -28.37 -29.98
CA GLU A 463 0.87 -28.44 -30.49
C GLU A 463 -0.16 -28.46 -29.35
N SER A 464 0.09 -29.23 -28.29
CA SER A 464 -0.79 -29.33 -27.12
C SER A 464 -0.91 -28.00 -26.38
N ILE A 465 0.22 -27.30 -26.17
CA ILE A 465 0.24 -25.99 -25.49
C ILE A 465 -0.48 -24.93 -26.33
N VAL A 466 -0.16 -24.86 -27.63
CA VAL A 466 -0.76 -23.90 -28.55
C VAL A 466 -2.28 -24.12 -28.64
N THR A 467 -2.72 -25.38 -28.66
CA THR A 467 -4.14 -25.72 -28.69
C THR A 467 -4.85 -25.26 -27.41
N ALA A 468 -4.25 -25.49 -26.23
CA ALA A 468 -4.82 -25.03 -24.96
C ALA A 468 -4.96 -23.50 -24.91
N ILE A 469 -3.91 -22.77 -25.32
CA ILE A 469 -3.93 -21.30 -25.36
C ILE A 469 -5.00 -20.80 -26.35
N LYS A 470 -5.07 -21.36 -27.56
CA LYS A 470 -6.07 -20.98 -28.56
C LYS A 470 -7.51 -21.25 -28.08
N LYS A 471 -7.72 -22.38 -27.40
CA LYS A 471 -9.03 -22.74 -26.84
C LYS A 471 -9.49 -21.72 -25.79
N SER A 472 -8.61 -21.34 -24.87
CA SER A 472 -8.90 -20.31 -23.88
C SER A 472 -9.22 -18.96 -24.52
N ARG A 473 -8.39 -18.52 -25.47
CA ARG A 473 -8.59 -17.23 -26.16
C ARG A 473 -9.83 -17.18 -27.04
N ALA A 474 -10.28 -18.32 -27.55
CA ALA A 474 -11.56 -18.43 -28.27
C ALA A 474 -12.80 -18.43 -27.35
N GLY A 475 -12.62 -18.36 -26.03
CA GLY A 475 -13.72 -18.40 -25.07
C GLY A 475 -14.33 -19.79 -24.87
N PHE A 476 -13.61 -20.86 -25.23
CA PHE A 476 -14.06 -22.24 -25.05
C PHE A 476 -13.62 -22.87 -23.72
N ASN A 477 -12.98 -22.10 -22.85
CA ASN A 477 -12.70 -22.48 -21.46
C ASN A 477 -13.79 -21.92 -20.53
N ASP A 478 -13.98 -22.57 -19.38
CA ASP A 478 -14.87 -22.06 -18.34
C ASP A 478 -14.35 -20.71 -17.82
N GLU A 479 -15.26 -19.77 -17.53
CA GLU A 479 -14.91 -18.39 -17.13
C GLU A 479 -14.08 -18.29 -15.85
N ASN A 480 -14.12 -19.31 -14.99
CA ASN A 480 -13.41 -19.36 -13.71
C ASN A 480 -12.16 -20.26 -13.74
N LYS A 481 -11.60 -20.50 -14.93
CA LYS A 481 -10.36 -21.27 -15.09
C LYS A 481 -9.22 -20.41 -15.62
N THR A 482 -8.01 -20.88 -15.36
CA THR A 482 -6.78 -20.35 -15.94
C THR A 482 -6.78 -20.55 -17.47
N VAL A 483 -5.81 -19.93 -18.15
CA VAL A 483 -5.65 -20.09 -19.61
C VAL A 483 -5.34 -21.55 -19.95
N ALA A 484 -4.45 -22.16 -19.18
CA ALA A 484 -4.12 -23.58 -19.29
C ALA A 484 -3.48 -24.09 -18.00
N ASN A 485 -3.76 -25.34 -17.63
CA ASN A 485 -3.11 -26.09 -16.56
C ASN A 485 -2.38 -27.30 -17.12
N LEU A 486 -1.05 -27.18 -17.30
CA LEU A 486 -0.25 -28.18 -18.00
C LEU A 486 0.83 -28.78 -17.10
N LEU A 487 1.00 -30.10 -17.16
CA LEU A 487 2.10 -30.80 -16.49
C LEU A 487 3.10 -31.33 -17.53
N PHE A 488 4.33 -30.83 -17.49
CA PHE A 488 5.43 -31.23 -18.38
C PHE A 488 6.27 -32.32 -17.71
N VAL A 489 6.25 -33.52 -18.27
CA VAL A 489 6.96 -34.68 -17.73
C VAL A 489 8.09 -35.08 -18.67
N GLY A 490 9.29 -35.26 -18.13
CA GLY A 490 10.43 -35.72 -18.93
C GLY A 490 11.78 -35.49 -18.24
N PRO A 491 12.90 -35.98 -18.81
CA PRO A 491 14.22 -35.82 -18.21
C PRO A 491 14.70 -34.36 -18.18
N THR A 492 15.74 -34.10 -17.40
CA THR A 492 16.43 -32.81 -17.35
C THR A 492 17.07 -32.48 -18.71
N GLY A 493 16.98 -31.21 -19.13
CA GLY A 493 17.67 -30.74 -20.33
C GLY A 493 17.00 -31.05 -21.68
N VAL A 494 15.74 -31.53 -21.70
CA VAL A 494 14.98 -31.79 -22.94
C VAL A 494 14.18 -30.58 -23.47
N GLY A 495 14.18 -29.46 -22.74
CA GLY A 495 13.54 -28.22 -23.19
C GLY A 495 12.25 -27.80 -22.48
N LYS A 496 11.83 -28.46 -21.39
CA LYS A 496 10.63 -28.11 -20.59
C LYS A 496 10.54 -26.61 -20.24
N THR A 497 11.57 -26.09 -19.57
CA THR A 497 11.67 -24.67 -19.20
C THR A 497 11.84 -23.76 -20.41
N GLU A 498 12.49 -24.25 -21.48
CA GLU A 498 12.78 -23.45 -22.67
C GLU A 498 11.51 -23.16 -23.48
N ILE A 499 10.59 -24.14 -23.60
CA ILE A 499 9.27 -23.92 -24.20
C ILE A 499 8.52 -22.79 -23.46
N CYS A 500 8.55 -22.78 -22.13
CA CYS A 500 7.89 -21.75 -21.33
C CYS A 500 8.42 -20.34 -21.65
N LYS A 501 9.74 -20.20 -21.83
CA LYS A 501 10.36 -18.94 -22.24
C LYS A 501 9.94 -18.53 -23.64
N GLN A 502 9.87 -19.47 -24.59
CA GLN A 502 9.46 -19.16 -25.95
C GLN A 502 7.99 -18.78 -26.04
N VAL A 503 7.11 -19.41 -25.25
CA VAL A 503 5.70 -19.01 -25.12
C VAL A 503 5.59 -17.60 -24.55
N SER A 504 6.29 -17.31 -23.45
CA SER A 504 6.34 -15.98 -22.83
C SER A 504 6.82 -14.91 -23.83
N LYS A 505 7.89 -15.18 -24.58
CA LYS A 505 8.43 -14.27 -25.61
C LYS A 505 7.47 -14.08 -26.78
N ALA A 506 6.84 -15.15 -27.27
CA ALA A 506 5.94 -15.08 -28.43
C ALA A 506 4.64 -14.33 -28.11
N LEU A 507 4.11 -14.49 -26.89
CA LEU A 507 2.93 -13.77 -26.41
C LEU A 507 3.26 -12.40 -25.79
N ASN A 508 4.54 -12.07 -25.65
CA ASN A 508 5.03 -10.85 -25.00
C ASN A 508 4.51 -10.68 -23.55
N ILE A 509 4.41 -11.77 -22.80
CA ILE A 509 3.98 -11.76 -21.38
C ILE A 509 5.13 -12.24 -20.47
N PRO A 510 5.22 -11.76 -19.23
CA PRO A 510 6.28 -12.18 -18.30
C PRO A 510 6.26 -13.68 -18.00
N LEU A 511 7.44 -14.26 -17.83
CA LEU A 511 7.65 -15.61 -17.28
C LEU A 511 7.96 -15.49 -15.78
N ILE A 512 7.04 -15.94 -14.94
CA ILE A 512 7.24 -16.02 -13.50
C ILE A 512 7.63 -17.46 -13.18
N ARG A 513 8.79 -17.65 -12.55
CA ARG A 513 9.31 -18.99 -12.23
C ARG A 513 9.51 -19.14 -10.73
N PHE A 514 8.99 -20.25 -10.19
CA PHE A 514 9.28 -20.71 -8.85
C PHE A 514 9.92 -22.10 -8.91
N ASP A 515 11.04 -22.29 -8.20
CA ASP A 515 11.66 -23.61 -8.02
C ASP A 515 11.02 -24.29 -6.81
N MET A 516 10.27 -25.36 -7.06
CA MET A 516 9.54 -26.07 -6.00
C MET A 516 10.47 -26.81 -5.04
N SER A 517 11.75 -26.99 -5.38
CA SER A 517 12.77 -27.49 -4.47
C SER A 517 13.02 -26.58 -3.27
N GLU A 518 12.68 -25.29 -3.35
CA GLU A 518 12.80 -24.33 -2.24
C GLU A 518 11.62 -24.43 -1.24
N TYR A 519 10.52 -25.08 -1.65
CA TYR A 519 9.24 -25.11 -0.94
C TYR A 519 8.89 -26.49 -0.37
N GLN A 520 9.91 -27.24 0.07
CA GLN A 520 9.72 -28.57 0.68
C GLN A 520 9.29 -28.51 2.14
N GLU A 521 9.62 -27.41 2.83
CA GLU A 521 9.37 -27.24 4.25
C GLU A 521 8.20 -26.28 4.53
N LYS A 522 7.46 -26.55 5.61
CA LYS A 522 6.25 -25.79 5.94
C LYS A 522 6.49 -24.28 6.11
N HIS A 523 7.67 -23.87 6.58
CA HIS A 523 8.00 -22.46 6.77
C HIS A 523 8.26 -21.73 5.45
N THR A 524 8.79 -22.39 4.42
CA THR A 524 8.95 -21.80 3.09
C THR A 524 7.63 -21.77 2.32
N VAL A 525 6.74 -22.75 2.54
CA VAL A 525 5.36 -22.73 2.03
C VAL A 525 4.59 -21.48 2.48
N ALA A 526 4.73 -21.10 3.76
CA ALA A 526 4.14 -19.88 4.30
C ALA A 526 4.63 -18.62 3.55
N ARG A 527 5.87 -18.58 3.07
CA ARG A 527 6.37 -17.47 2.25
C ARG A 527 5.76 -17.45 0.85
N LEU A 528 5.49 -18.61 0.27
CA LEU A 528 4.91 -18.70 -1.09
C LEU A 528 3.45 -18.22 -1.13
N ILE A 529 2.66 -18.65 -0.15
CA ILE A 529 1.20 -18.46 -0.14
C ILE A 529 0.76 -17.31 0.79
N GLY A 530 1.53 -17.04 1.83
CA GLY A 530 1.20 -16.12 2.92
C GLY A 530 1.13 -16.87 4.26
N ALA A 531 1.70 -16.29 5.32
CA ALA A 531 1.64 -16.89 6.65
C ALA A 531 0.21 -16.77 7.21
N PRO A 532 -0.28 -17.73 8.01
CA PRO A 532 -1.60 -17.61 8.64
C PRO A 532 -1.61 -16.58 9.79
N PRO A 533 -2.79 -16.08 10.22
CA PRO A 533 -2.90 -15.11 11.32
C PRO A 533 -2.18 -15.58 12.59
N GLY A 534 -1.32 -14.71 13.14
CA GLY A 534 -0.55 -14.99 14.37
C GLY A 534 0.88 -15.50 14.16
N TYR A 535 1.35 -15.62 12.91
CA TYR A 535 2.74 -15.94 12.58
C TYR A 535 3.50 -14.70 12.07
N VAL A 536 4.81 -14.64 12.31
CA VAL A 536 5.68 -13.57 11.78
C VAL A 536 5.61 -13.57 10.25
N GLY A 537 5.35 -12.41 9.65
CA GLY A 537 5.12 -12.27 8.21
C GLY A 537 3.66 -12.45 7.77
N TYR A 538 2.68 -12.50 8.69
CA TYR A 538 1.25 -12.53 8.34
C TYR A 538 0.80 -11.35 7.46
N GLU A 539 1.35 -10.16 7.73
CA GLU A 539 1.06 -8.93 6.97
C GLU A 539 1.83 -8.85 5.64
N GLU A 540 2.83 -9.71 5.45
CA GLU A 540 3.53 -9.86 4.17
C GLU A 540 2.75 -10.88 3.33
N GLY A 541 2.16 -10.42 2.22
CA GLY A 541 1.42 -11.29 1.29
C GLY A 541 2.29 -12.45 0.76
N GLY A 542 1.65 -13.43 0.13
CA GLY A 542 2.38 -14.55 -0.49
C GLY A 542 3.17 -14.13 -1.72
N LEU A 543 4.39 -14.67 -1.88
CA LEU A 543 5.23 -14.44 -3.07
C LEU A 543 4.48 -14.79 -4.37
N LEU A 544 3.71 -15.88 -4.38
CA LEU A 544 2.94 -16.32 -5.54
C LEU A 544 1.81 -15.33 -5.86
N THR A 545 1.00 -14.99 -4.85
CA THR A 545 -0.12 -14.06 -4.99
C THR A 545 0.34 -12.67 -5.39
N ASP A 546 1.45 -12.18 -4.85
CA ASP A 546 2.00 -10.86 -5.18
C ASP A 546 2.61 -10.83 -6.59
N ALA A 547 3.30 -11.90 -7.01
CA ALA A 547 3.89 -11.99 -8.35
C ALA A 547 2.81 -11.93 -9.44
N VAL A 548 1.70 -12.66 -9.24
CA VAL A 548 0.56 -12.67 -10.16
C VAL A 548 -0.26 -11.38 -10.06
N ARG A 549 -0.46 -10.81 -8.87
CA ARG A 549 -1.09 -9.49 -8.74
C ARG A 549 -0.34 -8.41 -9.53
N LYS A 550 1.00 -8.43 -9.51
CA LYS A 550 1.83 -7.51 -10.28
C LYS A 550 1.80 -7.79 -11.79
N ASN A 551 1.57 -9.04 -12.18
CA ASN A 551 1.58 -9.51 -13.57
C ASN A 551 0.44 -10.52 -13.81
N PRO A 552 -0.82 -10.06 -13.94
CA PRO A 552 -1.99 -10.96 -14.03
C PRO A 552 -1.96 -11.82 -15.30
N TYR A 553 -1.25 -11.36 -16.32
CA TYR A 553 -1.01 -12.03 -17.60
C TYR A 553 0.41 -12.55 -17.61
N CYS A 554 0.61 -13.82 -17.29
CA CYS A 554 1.93 -14.40 -17.24
C CYS A 554 1.93 -15.89 -17.60
N VAL A 555 3.11 -16.38 -17.96
CA VAL A 555 3.42 -17.81 -17.88
C VAL A 555 3.93 -18.07 -16.47
N LEU A 556 3.17 -18.83 -15.68
CA LEU A 556 3.57 -19.24 -14.34
C LEU A 556 4.19 -20.63 -14.39
N LEU A 557 5.49 -20.70 -14.16
CA LEU A 557 6.27 -21.92 -14.17
C LEU A 557 6.59 -22.40 -12.75
N LEU A 558 6.05 -23.56 -12.38
CA LEU A 558 6.39 -24.27 -11.15
C LEU A 558 7.34 -25.42 -11.50
N ASP A 559 8.64 -25.20 -11.33
CA ASP A 559 9.69 -26.13 -11.74
C ASP A 559 9.90 -27.20 -10.66
N GLU A 560 10.07 -28.48 -11.07
CA GLU A 560 10.31 -29.62 -10.18
C GLU A 560 9.23 -29.84 -9.10
N ILE A 561 7.96 -29.79 -9.52
CA ILE A 561 6.79 -29.88 -8.62
C ILE A 561 6.77 -31.16 -7.76
N GLU A 562 7.47 -32.22 -8.17
CA GLU A 562 7.59 -33.46 -7.40
C GLU A 562 8.34 -33.31 -6.07
N LYS A 563 9.02 -32.18 -5.83
CA LYS A 563 9.76 -31.91 -4.59
C LYS A 563 8.98 -31.05 -3.59
N VAL A 564 7.83 -30.52 -3.99
CA VAL A 564 7.07 -29.54 -3.19
C VAL A 564 6.41 -30.18 -1.97
N HIS A 565 6.19 -29.38 -0.93
CA HIS A 565 5.35 -29.79 0.18
C HIS A 565 3.87 -30.01 -0.25
N PRO A 566 3.16 -31.04 0.26
CA PRO A 566 1.78 -31.34 -0.13
C PRO A 566 0.77 -30.18 0.02
N ASP A 567 0.95 -29.31 1.02
CA ASP A 567 0.09 -28.14 1.22
C ASP A 567 0.06 -27.20 0.00
N VAL A 568 1.16 -27.11 -0.77
CA VAL A 568 1.19 -26.33 -2.01
C VAL A 568 0.30 -26.97 -3.06
N LEU A 569 0.29 -28.31 -3.18
CA LEU A 569 -0.59 -29.02 -4.13
C LEU A 569 -2.07 -28.74 -3.85
N ASN A 570 -2.45 -28.64 -2.57
CA ASN A 570 -3.82 -28.29 -2.17
C ASN A 570 -4.20 -26.86 -2.59
N VAL A 571 -3.28 -25.91 -2.46
CA VAL A 571 -3.50 -24.55 -2.94
C VAL A 571 -3.59 -24.50 -4.47
N LEU A 572 -2.75 -25.28 -5.15
CA LEU A 572 -2.83 -25.40 -6.61
C LEU A 572 -4.14 -26.03 -7.08
N LEU A 573 -4.75 -26.96 -6.33
CA LEU A 573 -6.11 -27.44 -6.63
C LEU A 573 -7.14 -26.30 -6.62
N GLN A 574 -7.10 -25.44 -5.60
CA GLN A 574 -8.00 -24.30 -5.51
C GLN A 574 -7.80 -23.32 -6.68
N LEU A 575 -6.55 -23.04 -7.03
CA LEU A 575 -6.21 -22.23 -8.19
C LEU A 575 -6.72 -22.88 -9.49
N MET A 576 -6.53 -24.21 -9.62
CA MET A 576 -7.10 -25.16 -10.58
C MET A 576 -8.56 -24.85 -10.95
N ASP A 577 -9.34 -24.67 -9.89
CA ASP A 577 -10.79 -24.75 -9.91
C ASP A 577 -11.48 -23.41 -10.10
N TYR A 578 -10.93 -22.40 -9.44
CA TYR A 578 -11.57 -21.10 -9.32
C TYR A 578 -10.74 -19.98 -9.94
N ALA A 579 -9.54 -20.29 -10.45
CA ALA A 579 -8.57 -19.32 -10.97
C ALA A 579 -8.40 -18.12 -10.04
N THR A 580 -8.53 -18.34 -8.73
CA THR A 580 -8.41 -17.30 -7.73
C THR A 580 -7.74 -17.87 -6.49
N LEU A 581 -6.85 -17.08 -5.89
CA LEU A 581 -6.28 -17.38 -4.58
C LEU A 581 -6.50 -16.19 -3.65
N THR A 582 -6.82 -16.47 -2.40
CA THR A 582 -6.90 -15.45 -1.35
C THR A 582 -5.61 -15.48 -0.55
N ASP A 583 -4.95 -14.35 -0.41
CA ASP A 583 -3.76 -14.25 0.44
C ASP A 583 -4.12 -14.23 1.93
N SER A 584 -3.10 -14.23 2.79
CA SER A 584 -3.24 -14.15 4.24
C SER A 584 -3.99 -12.91 4.74
N THR A 585 -3.94 -11.81 3.98
CA THR A 585 -4.61 -10.54 4.31
C THR A 585 -6.09 -10.53 3.92
N GLY A 586 -6.57 -11.57 3.24
CA GLY A 586 -7.94 -11.67 2.73
C GLY A 586 -8.12 -11.10 1.32
N LYS A 587 -7.05 -10.63 0.67
CA LYS A 587 -7.12 -10.09 -0.70
C LYS A 587 -7.16 -11.24 -1.70
N LYS A 588 -8.15 -11.21 -2.59
CA LYS A 588 -8.25 -12.15 -3.71
C LYS A 588 -7.36 -11.71 -4.87
N VAL A 589 -6.64 -12.67 -5.46
CA VAL A 589 -5.82 -12.51 -6.65
C VAL A 589 -6.39 -13.37 -7.77
N ASP A 590 -6.52 -12.78 -8.95
CA ASP A 590 -7.07 -13.41 -10.15
C ASP A 590 -5.97 -14.08 -10.99
N PHE A 591 -6.19 -15.34 -11.36
CA PHE A 591 -5.32 -16.20 -12.15
C PHE A 591 -5.94 -16.58 -13.51
N ARG A 592 -7.13 -16.06 -13.88
CA ARG A 592 -7.82 -16.43 -15.13
C ARG A 592 -6.96 -16.20 -16.38
N ASN A 593 -6.05 -15.24 -16.33
CA ASN A 593 -5.13 -14.90 -17.43
C ASN A 593 -3.74 -15.54 -17.34
N VAL A 594 -3.56 -16.50 -16.42
CA VAL A 594 -2.30 -17.20 -16.19
C VAL A 594 -2.24 -18.49 -17.00
N ILE A 595 -1.10 -18.71 -17.68
CA ILE A 595 -0.75 -20.01 -18.26
C ILE A 595 0.06 -20.77 -17.19
N LEU A 596 -0.58 -21.69 -16.49
CA LEU A 596 0.05 -22.48 -15.43
C LEU A 596 0.76 -23.71 -16.04
N ILE A 597 2.08 -23.75 -15.88
CA ILE A 597 2.93 -24.86 -16.31
C ILE A 597 3.68 -25.39 -15.10
N MET A 598 3.53 -26.69 -14.85
CA MET A 598 4.30 -27.42 -13.86
C MET A 598 5.29 -28.33 -14.59
N THR A 599 6.52 -28.44 -14.11
CA THR A 599 7.47 -29.42 -14.65
C THR A 599 7.72 -30.52 -13.64
N SER A 600 7.90 -31.74 -14.13
CA SER A 600 8.34 -32.85 -13.32
C SER A 600 9.40 -33.70 -14.00
N ASN A 601 10.38 -34.17 -13.22
CA ASN A 601 11.33 -35.19 -13.65
C ASN A 601 10.88 -36.61 -13.25
N ALA A 602 9.68 -36.76 -12.65
CA ALA A 602 9.11 -38.06 -12.29
C ALA A 602 9.06 -39.00 -13.51
N GLY A 603 9.41 -40.27 -13.31
CA GLY A 603 9.47 -41.27 -14.37
C GLY A 603 10.74 -41.25 -15.25
N ALA A 604 11.55 -40.18 -15.25
CA ALA A 604 12.69 -40.03 -16.17
C ALA A 604 13.80 -41.09 -15.99
N ARG A 605 14.02 -41.59 -14.76
CA ARG A 605 15.04 -42.63 -14.46
C ARG A 605 14.71 -44.01 -15.01
N SER A 606 13.44 -44.26 -15.34
CA SER A 606 12.93 -45.57 -15.76
C SER A 606 12.81 -45.67 -17.29
N ILE A 607 12.84 -44.54 -18.00
CA ILE A 607 12.69 -44.50 -19.45
C ILE A 607 13.93 -45.11 -20.09
N GLY A 608 13.76 -46.20 -20.84
CA GLY A 608 14.82 -46.83 -21.63
C GLY A 608 15.78 -47.76 -20.86
N LYS A 609 15.47 -48.18 -19.63
CA LYS A 609 16.12 -49.39 -19.08
C LYS A 609 15.58 -50.61 -19.85
N PRO A 610 16.43 -51.46 -20.44
CA PRO A 610 15.97 -52.72 -20.99
C PRO A 610 15.36 -53.54 -19.86
N LEU A 611 14.12 -54.01 -20.03
CA LEU A 611 13.54 -55.02 -19.14
C LEU A 611 14.45 -56.25 -19.18
N MET A 612 14.91 -56.71 -18.02
CA MET A 612 15.69 -57.93 -17.91
C MET A 612 14.74 -59.13 -18.08
N GLY A 613 14.55 -59.56 -19.33
CA GLY A 613 13.64 -60.66 -19.71
C GLY A 613 13.66 -60.92 -21.23
N PHE A 614 13.39 -62.17 -21.63
CA PHE A 614 13.39 -62.59 -23.03
C PHE A 614 12.29 -61.87 -23.83
N GLY A 615 12.70 -61.07 -24.82
CA GLY A 615 11.82 -60.31 -25.71
C GLY A 615 11.94 -58.82 -25.45
N GLY A 616 12.77 -58.14 -26.23
CA GLY A 616 13.05 -56.70 -26.13
C GLY A 616 11.81 -55.82 -26.31
N ARG A 617 10.99 -55.71 -25.26
CA ARG A 617 9.99 -54.66 -25.11
C ARG A 617 10.66 -53.45 -24.47
N THR A 618 10.66 -52.32 -25.18
CA THR A 618 10.99 -51.03 -24.61
C THR A 618 9.86 -50.56 -23.69
N VAL A 619 10.20 -50.19 -22.46
CA VAL A 619 9.25 -49.55 -21.53
C VAL A 619 9.19 -48.07 -21.90
N GLU A 620 8.17 -47.66 -22.65
CA GLU A 620 8.14 -46.27 -23.13
C GLU A 620 7.04 -45.39 -22.52
N ASN A 621 5.90 -45.91 -22.03
CA ASN A 621 4.86 -45.07 -21.41
C ASN A 621 4.27 -45.60 -20.08
N GLU A 622 4.05 -46.91 -19.90
CA GLU A 622 3.35 -47.45 -18.70
C GLU A 622 4.03 -47.14 -17.36
N ASN A 623 5.36 -46.98 -17.33
CA ASN A 623 6.08 -46.61 -16.12
C ASN A 623 6.02 -45.12 -15.80
N ILE A 624 5.77 -44.26 -16.79
CA ILE A 624 5.62 -42.81 -16.57
C ILE A 624 4.27 -42.57 -15.89
N ASP A 625 3.20 -43.17 -16.41
CA ASP A 625 1.85 -43.04 -15.84
C ASP A 625 1.81 -43.52 -14.39
N LYS A 626 2.45 -44.66 -14.09
CA LYS A 626 2.54 -45.18 -12.70
C LYS A 626 3.31 -44.26 -11.75
N GLU A 627 4.36 -43.59 -12.23
CA GLU A 627 5.15 -42.66 -11.41
C GLU A 627 4.39 -41.35 -11.17
N ILE A 628 3.67 -40.85 -12.18
CA ILE A 628 2.76 -39.72 -12.03
C ILE A 628 1.63 -40.07 -11.05
N GLU A 629 1.05 -41.27 -11.16
CA GLU A 629 -0.01 -41.77 -10.26
C GLU A 629 0.41 -41.90 -8.81
N ARG A 630 1.70 -42.15 -8.55
CA ARG A 630 2.24 -42.22 -7.19
C ARG A 630 2.35 -40.86 -6.53
N PHE A 631 2.72 -39.83 -7.29
CA PHE A 631 2.96 -38.50 -6.73
C PHE A 631 1.72 -37.61 -6.77
N PHE A 632 0.98 -37.63 -7.88
CA PHE A 632 -0.20 -36.77 -8.06
C PHE A 632 -1.48 -37.56 -7.82
N SER A 633 -2.30 -37.08 -6.89
CA SER A 633 -3.61 -37.65 -6.62
C SER A 633 -4.48 -37.66 -7.89
N PRO A 634 -5.44 -38.61 -8.01
CA PRO A 634 -6.42 -38.57 -9.10
C PRO A 634 -7.14 -37.22 -9.20
N GLU A 635 -7.42 -36.59 -8.06
CA GLU A 635 -8.02 -35.26 -7.99
C GLU A 635 -7.17 -34.21 -8.69
N PHE A 636 -5.87 -34.14 -8.39
CA PHE A 636 -4.94 -33.20 -9.01
C PHE A 636 -4.85 -33.43 -10.52
N ARG A 637 -4.73 -34.69 -10.94
CA ARG A 637 -4.61 -35.05 -12.36
C ARG A 637 -5.85 -34.67 -13.17
N ASN A 638 -7.04 -34.80 -12.58
CA ASN A 638 -8.31 -34.43 -13.24
C ASN A 638 -8.51 -32.92 -13.42
N ARG A 639 -7.70 -32.07 -12.75
CA ARG A 639 -7.73 -30.60 -12.93
C ARG A 639 -6.74 -30.10 -13.97
N LEU A 640 -5.81 -30.95 -14.42
CA LEU A 640 -4.91 -30.63 -15.51
C LEU A 640 -5.67 -30.70 -16.84
N ASP A 641 -5.45 -29.72 -17.71
CA ASP A 641 -5.97 -29.77 -19.08
C ASP A 641 -5.25 -30.84 -19.89
N ASN A 642 -3.94 -31.00 -19.65
CA ASN A 642 -3.14 -32.01 -20.31
C ASN A 642 -1.85 -32.36 -19.53
N ILE A 643 -1.41 -33.60 -19.67
CA ILE A 643 -0.10 -34.08 -19.22
C ILE A 643 0.75 -34.30 -20.47
N ILE A 644 1.81 -33.50 -20.60
CA ILE A 644 2.65 -33.46 -21.79
C ILE A 644 3.96 -34.19 -21.50
N VAL A 645 4.14 -35.33 -22.14
CA VAL A 645 5.37 -36.13 -22.06
C VAL A 645 6.37 -35.66 -23.12
N PHE A 646 7.56 -35.27 -22.68
CA PHE A 646 8.64 -34.78 -23.53
C PHE A 646 9.47 -35.94 -24.09
N ASN A 647 9.84 -35.83 -25.36
CA ASN A 647 10.73 -36.77 -26.01
C ASN A 647 12.14 -36.69 -25.40
N LYS A 648 12.84 -37.82 -25.38
CA LYS A 648 14.27 -37.85 -25.08
C LYS A 648 15.07 -37.08 -26.12
N MET A 649 16.23 -36.57 -25.69
CA MET A 649 17.20 -36.01 -26.60
C MET A 649 17.77 -37.10 -27.51
N ASN A 650 17.57 -36.95 -28.82
CA ASN A 650 18.17 -37.77 -29.86
C ASN A 650 19.35 -37.04 -30.52
N GLU A 651 20.08 -37.73 -31.39
CA GLU A 651 21.24 -37.18 -32.10
C GLU A 651 20.89 -35.92 -32.91
N ASP A 652 19.76 -35.94 -33.62
CA ASP A 652 19.32 -34.82 -34.45
C ASP A 652 18.99 -33.59 -33.60
N MET A 653 18.25 -33.77 -32.49
CA MET A 653 17.93 -32.70 -31.54
C MET A 653 19.21 -32.13 -30.92
N ALA A 654 20.15 -32.99 -30.49
CA ALA A 654 21.42 -32.55 -29.92
C ALA A 654 22.24 -31.73 -30.93
N LEU A 655 22.26 -32.13 -32.21
CA LEU A 655 22.92 -31.40 -33.29
C LEU A 655 22.30 -30.03 -33.53
N LEU A 656 20.97 -29.96 -33.61
CA LEU A 656 20.24 -28.70 -33.79
C LEU A 656 20.44 -27.75 -32.61
N VAL A 657 20.43 -28.28 -31.37
CA VAL A 657 20.72 -27.50 -30.16
C VAL A 657 22.15 -26.96 -30.15
N ALA A 658 23.13 -27.76 -30.56
CA ALA A 658 24.52 -27.30 -30.69
C ALA A 658 24.64 -26.18 -31.73
N LYS A 659 24.02 -26.33 -32.90
CA LYS A 659 23.96 -25.31 -33.95
C LYS A 659 23.32 -24.01 -33.45
N LYS A 660 22.18 -24.10 -32.77
CA LYS A 660 21.49 -22.95 -32.18
C LYS A 660 22.38 -22.23 -31.15
N THR A 661 22.96 -22.97 -30.20
CA THR A 661 23.78 -22.38 -29.12
C THR A 661 25.01 -21.65 -29.68
N ILE A 662 25.65 -22.21 -30.71
CA ILE A 662 26.76 -21.56 -31.40
C ILE A 662 26.30 -20.33 -32.17
N ARG A 663 25.16 -20.39 -32.86
CA ARG A 663 24.59 -19.23 -33.57
C ARG A 663 24.30 -18.07 -32.62
N GLU A 664 23.71 -18.33 -31.45
CA GLU A 664 23.49 -17.31 -30.43
C GLU A 664 24.81 -16.69 -29.94
N PHE A 665 25.87 -17.49 -29.87
CA PHE A 665 27.20 -17.00 -29.53
C PHE A 665 27.83 -16.19 -30.68
N GLU A 666 27.65 -16.63 -31.93
CA GLU A 666 28.07 -15.92 -33.14
C GLU A 666 27.42 -14.53 -33.22
N GLU A 667 26.11 -14.42 -32.95
CA GLU A 667 25.41 -13.13 -32.94
C GLU A 667 26.01 -12.16 -31.91
N LYS A 668 26.39 -12.65 -30.73
CA LYS A 668 27.11 -11.83 -29.73
C LYS A 668 28.48 -11.39 -30.22
N LEU A 669 29.25 -12.28 -30.84
CA LEU A 669 30.57 -11.97 -31.39
C LEU A 669 30.50 -11.00 -32.58
N LYS A 670 29.42 -11.05 -33.37
CA LYS A 670 29.19 -10.14 -34.50
C LYS A 670 29.09 -8.69 -34.06
N THR A 671 28.49 -8.40 -32.89
CA THR A 671 28.48 -7.05 -32.30
C THR A 671 29.87 -6.54 -31.90
N LYS A 672 30.84 -7.44 -31.79
CA LYS A 672 32.26 -7.17 -31.52
C LYS A 672 33.12 -7.30 -32.78
N ASN A 673 32.52 -7.34 -33.97
CA ASN A 673 33.18 -7.51 -35.27
C ASN A 673 34.00 -8.81 -35.41
N ILE A 674 33.72 -9.83 -34.59
CA ILE A 674 34.38 -11.14 -34.68
C ILE A 674 33.52 -12.09 -35.50
N LYS A 675 34.12 -12.73 -36.51
CA LYS A 675 33.47 -13.76 -37.34
C LYS A 675 34.01 -15.15 -36.97
N ILE A 676 33.11 -16.10 -36.75
CA ILE A 676 33.47 -17.49 -36.48
C ILE A 676 32.91 -18.41 -37.57
N GLN A 677 33.59 -19.52 -37.82
CA GLN A 677 33.10 -20.61 -38.66
C GLN A 677 33.30 -21.93 -37.92
N VAL A 678 32.23 -22.70 -37.75
CA VAL A 678 32.27 -23.98 -37.03
C VAL A 678 32.12 -25.13 -38.01
N THR A 679 32.98 -26.14 -37.92
CA THR A 679 32.94 -27.31 -38.81
C THR A 679 31.79 -28.25 -38.45
N GLU A 680 31.24 -28.97 -39.44
CA GLU A 680 30.23 -30.02 -39.20
C GLU A 680 30.75 -31.12 -38.25
N LYS A 681 32.06 -31.40 -38.29
CA LYS A 681 32.72 -32.33 -37.37
C LYS A 681 32.62 -31.84 -35.91
N CYS A 682 32.86 -30.55 -35.67
CA CYS A 682 32.71 -29.95 -34.35
C CYS A 682 31.26 -30.00 -33.86
N TYR A 683 30.27 -29.73 -34.72
CA TYR A 683 28.86 -29.85 -34.36
C TYR A 683 28.47 -31.27 -33.96
N LYS A 684 28.87 -32.29 -34.72
CA LYS A 684 28.62 -33.69 -34.38
C LYS A 684 29.32 -34.10 -33.08
N TRP A 685 30.53 -33.61 -32.85
CA TRP A 685 31.25 -33.85 -31.61
C TRP A 685 30.53 -33.24 -30.40
N LEU A 686 30.10 -31.98 -30.48
CA LEU A 686 29.31 -31.32 -29.45
C LEU A 686 28.00 -32.08 -29.16
N ALA A 687 27.31 -32.52 -30.22
CA ALA A 687 26.09 -33.33 -30.10
C ALA A 687 26.36 -34.66 -29.39
N SER A 688 27.41 -35.39 -29.77
CA SER A 688 27.79 -36.68 -29.18
C SER A 688 28.10 -36.59 -27.68
N LYS A 689 28.76 -35.51 -27.23
CA LYS A 689 29.04 -35.26 -25.81
C LYS A 689 27.78 -34.80 -25.05
N GLY A 690 26.87 -34.11 -25.75
CA GLY A 690 25.58 -33.65 -25.21
C GLY A 690 24.52 -34.72 -24.99
N LEU A 691 24.66 -35.89 -25.63
CA LEU A 691 23.75 -37.04 -25.52
C LEU A 691 23.79 -37.77 -24.16
N SER A 692 24.57 -37.26 -23.21
CA SER A 692 24.55 -37.73 -21.82
C SER A 692 23.11 -37.78 -21.27
N LEU A 693 22.69 -38.98 -20.84
CA LEU A 693 21.35 -39.26 -20.32
C LEU A 693 20.98 -38.43 -19.07
N GLU A 694 21.97 -37.90 -18.34
CA GLU A 694 21.73 -37.18 -17.08
C GLU A 694 21.51 -35.67 -17.26
N TYR A 695 22.11 -35.05 -18.28
CA TYR A 695 22.18 -33.58 -18.38
C TYR A 695 21.63 -32.99 -19.68
N GLY A 696 21.46 -33.79 -20.74
CA GLY A 696 20.88 -33.36 -22.02
C GLY A 696 21.53 -32.09 -22.59
N ALA A 697 20.71 -31.14 -23.08
CA ALA A 697 21.16 -29.88 -23.69
C ALA A 697 22.10 -29.04 -22.79
N ARG A 698 21.99 -29.18 -21.46
CA ARG A 698 22.81 -28.41 -20.51
C ARG A 698 24.29 -28.75 -20.67
N GLU A 699 24.63 -29.98 -21.01
CA GLU A 699 26.02 -30.40 -21.20
C GLU A 699 26.63 -29.76 -22.44
N ILE A 700 25.86 -29.61 -23.53
CA ILE A 700 26.29 -28.88 -24.74
C ILE A 700 26.64 -27.44 -24.40
N ILE A 701 25.74 -26.74 -23.69
CA ILE A 701 25.94 -25.34 -23.28
C ILE A 701 27.16 -25.19 -22.36
N ARG A 702 27.36 -26.17 -21.45
CA ARG A 702 28.51 -26.22 -20.55
C ARG A 702 29.82 -26.38 -21.32
N ILE A 703 29.90 -27.34 -22.24
CA ILE A 703 31.10 -27.58 -23.05
C ILE A 703 31.45 -26.35 -23.87
N ILE A 704 30.46 -25.72 -24.54
CA ILE A 704 30.68 -24.48 -25.29
C ILE A 704 31.20 -23.38 -24.35
N SER A 705 30.65 -23.26 -23.14
CA SER A 705 31.05 -22.23 -22.19
C SER A 705 32.42 -22.47 -21.55
N GLN A 706 32.87 -23.71 -21.44
CA GLN A 706 34.17 -24.08 -20.85
C GLN A 706 35.30 -24.20 -21.87
N GLN A 707 35.01 -24.64 -23.10
CA GLN A 707 36.05 -24.94 -24.09
C GLN A 707 36.10 -23.94 -25.25
N ILE A 708 34.96 -23.30 -25.60
CA ILE A 708 34.90 -22.37 -26.73
C ILE A 708 34.94 -20.91 -26.24
N LYS A 709 34.02 -20.51 -25.36
CA LYS A 709 33.90 -19.10 -24.93
C LYS A 709 35.17 -18.50 -24.34
N PRO A 710 35.96 -19.19 -23.48
CA PRO A 710 37.13 -18.59 -22.85
C PRO A 710 38.17 -18.09 -23.85
N TYR A 711 38.34 -18.77 -24.99
CA TYR A 711 39.22 -18.34 -26.07
C TYR A 711 38.88 -16.94 -26.61
N PHE A 712 37.60 -16.58 -26.60
CA PHE A 712 37.14 -15.28 -27.08
C PHE A 712 37.15 -14.20 -26.01
N VAL A 713 37.28 -14.54 -24.72
CA VAL A 713 37.29 -13.55 -23.62
C VAL A 713 38.49 -12.63 -23.76
N ASP A 714 39.70 -13.20 -23.82
CA ASP A 714 40.94 -12.42 -23.94
C ASP A 714 40.98 -11.63 -25.25
N LYS A 715 40.47 -12.23 -26.33
CA LYS A 715 40.38 -11.62 -27.66
C LYS A 715 39.43 -10.42 -27.71
N VAL A 716 38.31 -10.47 -27.00
CA VAL A 716 37.36 -9.35 -26.91
C VAL A 716 37.87 -8.25 -25.98
N LEU A 717 38.57 -8.60 -24.89
CA LEU A 717 39.06 -7.64 -23.90
C LEU A 717 40.32 -6.89 -24.35
N PHE A 718 41.26 -7.59 -24.99
CA PHE A 718 42.59 -7.04 -25.30
C PHE A 718 42.78 -6.69 -26.78
N GLY A 719 41.74 -6.86 -27.61
CA GLY A 719 41.73 -6.37 -29.00
C GLY A 719 42.63 -7.14 -29.97
N ASP A 720 43.05 -8.35 -29.62
CA ASP A 720 44.07 -9.13 -30.34
C ASP A 720 43.51 -9.91 -31.55
N VAL A 721 42.38 -9.45 -32.10
CA VAL A 721 41.74 -10.05 -33.29
C VAL A 721 41.89 -9.08 -34.44
N ASP A 722 42.74 -9.44 -35.39
CA ASP A 722 42.80 -8.78 -36.68
C ASP A 722 41.40 -8.83 -37.33
N ASN A 723 40.74 -7.67 -37.45
CA ASN A 723 39.31 -7.48 -37.78
C ASN A 723 38.84 -8.11 -39.12
N LYS A 724 39.74 -8.80 -39.83
CA LYS A 724 39.50 -9.44 -41.13
C LYS A 724 39.60 -10.96 -41.13
N LYS A 725 40.01 -11.60 -40.02
CA LYS A 725 40.22 -13.06 -39.98
C LYS A 725 39.00 -13.80 -39.45
N VAL A 726 38.48 -14.75 -40.25
CA VAL A 726 37.44 -15.70 -39.79
C VAL A 726 38.12 -16.72 -38.90
N ILE A 727 37.65 -16.84 -37.65
CA ILE A 727 38.18 -17.81 -36.68
C ILE A 727 37.46 -19.14 -36.90
N VAL A 728 38.20 -20.22 -37.12
CA VAL A 728 37.63 -21.54 -37.38
C VAL A 728 37.64 -22.36 -36.10
N ILE A 729 36.48 -22.92 -35.74
CA ILE A 729 36.30 -23.84 -34.61
C ILE A 729 36.12 -25.25 -35.17
N ASP A 730 37.07 -26.14 -34.86
CA ASP A 730 37.08 -27.54 -35.29
C ASP A 730 37.36 -28.48 -34.10
N THR A 731 37.45 -29.78 -34.36
CA THR A 731 37.76 -30.82 -33.37
C THR A 731 38.90 -31.71 -33.83
N LYS A 732 39.92 -31.84 -32.99
CA LYS A 732 41.11 -32.68 -33.21
C LYS A 732 41.40 -33.48 -31.92
N GLU A 733 41.65 -34.78 -32.06
CA GLU A 733 41.98 -35.68 -30.92
C GLU A 733 41.01 -35.57 -29.74
N ASP A 734 39.70 -35.55 -30.03
CA ASP A 734 38.61 -35.45 -29.03
C ASP A 734 38.63 -34.14 -28.20
N LYS A 735 39.29 -33.08 -28.71
CA LYS A 735 39.31 -31.74 -28.12
C LYS A 735 38.92 -30.66 -29.13
N VAL A 736 38.33 -29.57 -28.63
CA VAL A 736 38.07 -28.37 -29.41
C VAL A 736 39.39 -27.72 -29.82
N PHE A 737 39.50 -27.38 -31.10
CA PHE A 737 40.65 -26.69 -31.69
C PHE A 737 40.15 -25.40 -32.37
N ILE A 738 40.77 -24.26 -32.06
CA ILE A 738 40.36 -22.95 -32.58
C ILE A 738 41.57 -22.30 -33.28
N SER A 739 41.41 -21.92 -34.55
CA SER A 739 42.48 -21.40 -35.43
C SER A 739 42.16 -20.10 -36.15
#